data_AF-A0A1G7SWB3-F1
#
_entry.id   AF-A0A1G7SWB3-F1
#
_cell.length_a   1.000
_cell.length_b   1.000
_cell.length_c   1.000
_cell.angle_alpha   90.00
_cell.angle_beta   90.00
_cell.angle_gamma   90.00
#
_symmetry.space_group_name_H-M   'P 1'
#
loop_
_entity.id
_entity.type
_entity.pdbx_description
1 polymer ?
#
loop_
_entity_poly.entity_id
_entity_poly.type
_entity_poly.pdbx_seq_one_letter_code
_entity_poly.pdbx_strand_id
1 'polypeptide(L)'
;MAALLLALPCSASAQKKTVAKKTKVSTIRQAAAEKVAQPDPNFYIFLCFGQSNMEGNARPEAVDLESPGPRFLLMPAVDFPNKGRKMGEWCEASAPLCRPNTGLTPVDWFGRTMVASTPENIKIGVIHVAIGGIDIKGFLPDSIENYAKNKAPQWMKGMLAAYDNNPYERLVTLAKKAQKDGVIKGILMHQGETNTGDPKWAGMVKQVYENLCGDLQLKPEEVNLYVGNIVQAGGKGVCIGCKKQIDELPNTIHTSQVISSDDCSNGPDRLHFDAAGYRELGCRYAEAVARHLGFEPKRPKNLPVAIKKMVVPTDAVTAENAIPGNEFPKVDSQRRAYFRIQAPQAKKVVVDICSKKYDMQPQGNGVFMAVTDPLPVGFHYYFLNIDGVNFIDPASETYFGCNRECGGLEVPEGPEGDYYRPQQGIAHGQVRSIYYHSPNSKFGEWRHALVYTPAEYELAKNAKKRYPVLYLQHGMGEGETSWMLQGKMQHIMDNAIGKGEAVPMIVVMESGDIKQPFGGGNNQAGRSEYGASFYPVLLNDLIPYIDANFRTKTDRDNRAMAGLSWGGHQTFDVALTNLDKFAWIGTFSGAIFGLDVKTAYDGVFANADEFNKKVHYMYMNWGSDDFVNSQSIVDGLRQLGIKVDSSVSQGTGHEFLTWRRGLHEFIPHLFKK
;
A
#
# COMPACT_ATOMS: atom_id res chain seq x y z
N MET A 1 44.39 -14.25 0.03
CA MET A 1 44.71 -15.28 -0.97
C MET A 1 43.96 -14.92 -2.25
N ALA A 2 44.60 -15.02 -3.42
CA ALA A 2 44.07 -14.70 -4.76
C ALA A 2 43.53 -13.27 -4.99
N ALA A 3 44.24 -12.51 -5.84
CA ALA A 3 43.75 -11.32 -6.52
C ALA A 3 43.79 -11.59 -8.04
N LEU A 4 42.86 -11.05 -8.82
CA LEU A 4 43.03 -10.93 -10.27
C LEU A 4 42.10 -9.87 -10.87
N LEU A 5 42.67 -8.81 -11.42
CA LEU A 5 42.11 -8.02 -12.53
C LEU A 5 43.23 -7.15 -13.12
N LEU A 6 43.51 -7.34 -14.41
CA LEU A 6 44.59 -6.68 -15.13
C LEU A 6 44.04 -5.71 -16.20
N ALA A 7 44.89 -4.75 -16.57
CA ALA A 7 44.54 -3.54 -17.29
C ALA A 7 44.24 -3.70 -18.80
N LEU A 8 43.65 -2.62 -19.35
CA LEU A 8 43.56 -2.27 -20.78
C LEU A 8 44.96 -2.13 -21.43
N PRO A 9 45.06 -2.02 -22.77
CA PRO A 9 45.24 -0.67 -23.33
C PRO A 9 44.61 -0.38 -24.72
N CYS A 10 44.75 0.89 -25.09
CA CYS A 10 44.15 1.69 -26.15
C CYS A 10 44.56 1.43 -27.63
N SER A 11 43.66 1.88 -28.53
CA SER A 11 43.92 2.69 -29.76
C SER A 11 44.51 2.08 -31.05
N ALA A 12 43.92 2.46 -32.21
CA ALA A 12 44.58 3.18 -33.32
C ALA A 12 43.78 3.17 -34.65
N SER A 13 43.91 4.27 -35.38
CA SER A 13 43.20 4.77 -36.58
C SER A 13 43.24 4.00 -37.92
N ALA A 14 42.16 4.18 -38.69
CA ALA A 14 42.09 4.55 -40.13
C ALA A 14 42.71 3.68 -41.25
N GLN A 15 41.93 3.43 -42.32
CA GLN A 15 42.10 4.10 -43.64
C GLN A 15 40.98 3.78 -44.65
N LYS A 16 40.70 4.72 -45.57
CA LYS A 16 39.79 4.55 -46.72
C LYS A 16 40.46 3.78 -47.86
N LYS A 17 39.70 3.00 -48.64
CA LYS A 17 40.03 2.70 -50.04
C LYS A 17 38.84 2.93 -50.97
N THR A 18 39.05 3.82 -51.94
CA THR A 18 38.15 4.15 -53.03
C THR A 18 38.36 3.16 -54.18
N VAL A 19 37.29 2.70 -54.83
CA VAL A 19 37.37 2.17 -56.20
C VAL A 19 36.25 2.79 -57.04
N ALA A 20 36.64 3.56 -58.05
CA ALA A 20 35.71 4.14 -59.01
C ALA A 20 35.70 3.30 -60.30
N LYS A 21 34.52 3.13 -60.90
CA LYS A 21 34.38 2.76 -62.32
C LYS A 21 33.43 3.74 -63.02
N LYS A 22 33.98 4.50 -63.98
CA LYS A 22 33.24 5.05 -65.14
C LYS A 22 32.80 3.84 -66.01
N THR A 23 31.85 3.85 -66.94
CA THR A 23 31.23 4.87 -67.83
C THR A 23 29.88 4.24 -68.29
N LYS A 24 28.84 4.90 -68.80
CA LYS A 24 28.71 6.15 -69.57
C LYS A 24 27.47 6.96 -69.17
N VAL A 25 27.34 8.18 -69.69
CA VAL A 25 26.07 8.90 -69.82
C VAL A 25 25.49 8.60 -71.22
N SER A 26 24.22 8.19 -71.29
CA SER A 26 23.43 8.23 -72.51
C SER A 26 22.12 8.97 -72.24
N THR A 27 22.05 10.21 -72.68
CA THR A 27 20.89 11.08 -72.48
C THR A 27 19.74 10.66 -73.40
N ILE A 28 18.79 9.90 -72.89
CA ILE A 28 17.50 9.69 -73.54
C ILE A 28 16.44 10.46 -72.76
N ARG A 29 15.92 11.53 -73.35
CA ARG A 29 14.67 12.16 -72.88
C ARG A 29 13.52 11.22 -73.19
N GLN A 30 13.16 10.36 -72.24
CA GLN A 30 11.82 9.78 -72.20
C GLN A 30 10.94 10.67 -71.33
N ALA A 31 9.84 11.13 -71.89
CA ALA A 31 8.76 11.71 -71.10
C ALA A 31 8.16 10.60 -70.24
N ALA A 32 8.54 10.56 -68.96
CA ALA A 32 7.89 9.68 -68.00
C ALA A 32 6.49 10.25 -67.73
N ALA A 33 5.47 9.63 -68.32
CA ALA A 33 4.13 9.74 -67.78
C ALA A 33 4.19 9.26 -66.32
N GLU A 34 3.73 10.11 -65.39
CA GLU A 34 3.70 9.76 -63.97
C GLU A 34 2.83 8.51 -63.77
N LYS A 35 3.47 7.38 -63.47
CA LYS A 35 2.75 6.25 -62.89
C LYS A 35 2.29 6.70 -61.51
N VAL A 36 1.01 7.03 -61.40
CA VAL A 36 0.33 7.21 -60.11
C VAL A 36 0.62 5.96 -59.28
N ALA A 37 1.39 6.13 -58.20
CA ALA A 37 1.69 5.04 -57.29
C ALA A 37 0.37 4.55 -56.68
N GLN A 38 0.14 3.24 -56.73
CA GLN A 38 -1.01 2.65 -56.05
C GLN A 38 -0.78 2.73 -54.52
N PRO A 39 -1.82 3.00 -53.72
CA PRO A 39 -1.68 3.07 -52.27
C PRO A 39 -1.17 1.75 -51.71
N ASP A 40 -0.37 1.80 -50.64
CA ASP A 40 0.22 0.63 -50.02
C ASP A 40 -0.88 -0.23 -49.37
N PRO A 41 -1.15 -1.46 -49.87
CA PRO A 41 -2.21 -2.30 -49.32
C PRO A 41 -1.90 -2.80 -47.90
N ASN A 42 -0.66 -2.63 -47.42
CA ASN A 42 -0.25 -2.93 -46.04
C ASN A 42 -0.19 -1.68 -45.14
N PHE A 43 -0.60 -0.50 -45.62
CA PHE A 43 -0.73 0.68 -44.77
C PHE A 43 -2.19 0.90 -44.40
N TYR A 44 -2.59 0.49 -43.20
CA TYR A 44 -3.97 0.59 -42.71
C TYR A 44 -4.18 1.91 -41.99
N ILE A 45 -5.12 2.70 -42.50
CA ILE A 45 -5.44 4.04 -42.01
C ILE A 45 -6.77 4.02 -41.26
N PHE A 46 -6.83 4.72 -40.13
CA PHE A 46 -8.01 4.84 -39.30
C PHE A 46 -8.35 6.31 -39.05
N LEU A 47 -9.62 6.66 -39.26
CA LEU A 47 -10.14 8.00 -39.03
C LEU A 47 -10.71 8.07 -37.61
N CYS A 48 -10.22 8.98 -36.78
CA CYS A 48 -10.61 9.09 -35.37
C CYS A 48 -11.28 10.44 -35.12
N PHE A 49 -12.52 10.43 -34.63
CA PHE A 49 -13.27 11.65 -34.33
C PHE A 49 -14.12 11.56 -33.05
N GLY A 50 -14.63 12.68 -32.57
CA GLY A 50 -15.57 12.71 -31.45
C GLY A 50 -15.32 13.85 -30.46
N GLN A 51 -15.71 13.61 -29.22
CA GLN A 51 -15.75 14.63 -28.15
C GLN A 51 -14.59 14.46 -27.14
N SER A 52 -14.82 14.89 -25.90
CA SER A 52 -13.88 14.99 -24.76
C SER A 52 -13.01 13.74 -24.54
N ASN A 53 -13.60 12.55 -24.50
CA ASN A 53 -12.84 11.29 -24.33
C ASN A 53 -12.12 10.81 -25.61
N MET A 54 -12.43 11.32 -26.81
CA MET A 54 -11.57 11.08 -27.98
C MET A 54 -10.38 12.04 -27.97
N GLU A 55 -10.64 13.33 -27.71
CA GLU A 55 -9.66 14.41 -27.63
C GLU A 55 -8.53 14.16 -26.61
N GLY A 56 -8.88 13.54 -25.48
CA GLY A 56 -7.96 13.13 -24.42
C GLY A 56 -7.77 14.17 -23.34
N ASN A 57 -8.23 13.87 -22.12
CA ASN A 57 -8.13 14.76 -20.94
C ASN A 57 -7.01 14.36 -19.96
N ALA A 58 -6.66 13.06 -19.86
CA ALA A 58 -5.67 12.62 -18.87
C ALA A 58 -4.24 13.05 -19.27
N ARG A 59 -3.42 13.46 -18.32
CA ARG A 59 -2.01 13.73 -18.57
C ARG A 59 -1.29 12.42 -18.98
N PRO A 60 -0.55 12.36 -20.10
CA PRO A 60 0.27 11.21 -20.44
C PRO A 60 1.33 10.94 -19.37
N GLU A 61 1.52 9.67 -19.02
CA GLU A 61 2.56 9.19 -18.11
C GLU A 61 3.79 8.74 -18.93
N ALA A 62 4.89 8.36 -18.26
CA ALA A 62 6.17 8.07 -18.92
C ALA A 62 6.04 7.04 -20.08
N VAL A 63 5.31 5.95 -19.86
CA VAL A 63 5.10 4.88 -20.84
C VAL A 63 4.31 5.32 -22.09
N ASP A 64 3.47 6.36 -21.98
CA ASP A 64 2.69 6.87 -23.12
C ASP A 64 3.55 7.74 -24.06
N LEU A 65 4.63 8.31 -23.52
CA LEU A 65 5.57 9.18 -24.21
C LEU A 65 6.69 8.40 -24.91
N GLU A 66 6.88 7.12 -24.58
CA GLU A 66 7.81 6.20 -25.27
C GLU A 66 7.45 6.06 -26.75
N SER A 67 8.47 5.94 -27.61
CA SER A 67 8.31 5.59 -29.03
C SER A 67 7.46 4.31 -29.19
N PRO A 68 6.34 4.33 -29.94
CA PRO A 68 5.63 3.11 -30.33
C PRO A 68 6.32 2.36 -31.48
N GLY A 69 7.37 2.94 -32.06
CA GLY A 69 8.12 2.40 -33.19
C GLY A 69 7.55 2.83 -34.56
N PRO A 70 8.33 2.63 -35.64
CA PRO A 70 8.08 3.21 -36.95
C PRO A 70 6.82 2.70 -37.67
N ARG A 71 6.15 1.69 -37.11
CA ARG A 71 4.91 1.11 -37.66
C ARG A 71 3.64 1.84 -37.21
N PHE A 72 3.68 2.70 -36.19
CA PHE A 72 2.52 3.51 -35.76
C PHE A 72 2.73 4.99 -36.13
N LEU A 73 1.96 5.46 -37.10
CA LEU A 73 2.08 6.78 -37.70
C LEU A 73 0.85 7.65 -37.41
N LEU A 74 1.09 8.93 -37.16
CA LEU A 74 0.07 9.98 -37.07
C LEU A 74 0.19 10.86 -38.32
N MET A 75 -0.94 11.18 -38.95
CA MET A 75 -1.05 12.33 -39.84
C MET A 75 -1.69 13.48 -39.02
N PRO A 76 -0.93 14.51 -38.61
CA PRO A 76 -1.42 15.56 -37.73
C PRO A 76 -2.52 16.38 -38.41
N ALA A 77 -3.59 16.65 -37.67
CA ALA A 77 -4.70 17.49 -38.15
C ALA A 77 -4.49 19.00 -37.94
N VAL A 78 -3.39 19.36 -37.27
CA VAL A 78 -2.90 20.72 -37.02
C VAL A 78 -1.37 20.67 -36.94
N ASP A 79 -0.71 21.82 -37.11
CA ASP A 79 0.73 21.93 -36.85
C ASP A 79 1.05 21.80 -35.35
N PHE A 80 2.17 21.16 -35.03
CA PHE A 80 2.70 21.11 -33.65
C PHE A 80 4.23 21.29 -33.67
N PRO A 81 4.72 22.54 -33.80
CA PRO A 81 6.15 22.85 -33.95
C PRO A 81 7.03 22.29 -32.83
N ASN A 82 6.55 22.30 -31.58
CA ASN A 82 7.29 21.78 -30.41
C ASN A 82 7.60 20.27 -30.50
N LYS A 83 6.88 19.52 -31.35
CA LYS A 83 7.16 18.11 -31.68
C LYS A 83 7.65 17.91 -33.12
N GLY A 84 7.97 18.98 -33.84
CA GLY A 84 8.39 18.93 -35.25
C GLY A 84 7.30 18.39 -36.20
N ARG A 85 6.03 18.41 -35.80
CA ARG A 85 4.92 17.87 -36.61
C ARG A 85 4.28 18.96 -37.46
N LYS A 86 4.00 18.61 -38.71
CA LYS A 86 3.33 19.48 -39.68
C LYS A 86 2.04 18.84 -40.18
N MET A 87 1.00 19.66 -40.37
CA MET A 87 -0.33 19.20 -40.75
C MET A 87 -0.29 18.40 -42.05
N GLY A 88 -0.90 17.22 -42.03
CA GLY A 88 -0.98 16.35 -43.19
C GLY A 88 0.33 15.63 -43.58
N GLU A 89 1.40 15.71 -42.80
CA GLU A 89 2.64 14.98 -43.06
C GLU A 89 2.80 13.83 -42.05
N TRP A 90 3.03 12.60 -42.52
CA TRP A 90 3.16 11.44 -41.64
C TRP A 90 4.38 11.57 -40.72
N CYS A 91 4.16 11.41 -39.41
CA CYS A 91 5.19 11.33 -38.39
C CYS A 91 4.95 10.13 -37.47
N GLU A 92 5.95 9.72 -36.70
CA GLU A 92 5.73 8.73 -35.64
C GLU A 92 4.73 9.24 -34.59
N ALA A 93 3.78 8.39 -34.21
CA ALA A 93 2.76 8.72 -33.22
C ALA A 93 3.39 8.81 -31.81
N SER A 94 2.98 9.79 -31.00
CA SER A 94 3.28 9.87 -29.57
C SER A 94 2.43 10.92 -28.87
N ALA A 95 1.91 10.61 -27.68
CA ALA A 95 0.96 11.43 -26.94
C ALA A 95 1.44 12.88 -26.73
N PRO A 96 0.59 13.92 -26.91
CA PRO A 96 -0.78 13.84 -27.40
C PRO A 96 -0.86 13.66 -28.92
N LEU A 97 -1.95 13.04 -29.39
CA LEU A 97 -2.22 12.82 -30.82
C LEU A 97 -3.21 13.83 -31.44
N CYS A 98 -4.22 14.29 -30.69
CA CYS A 98 -5.30 15.11 -31.25
C CYS A 98 -4.83 16.50 -31.72
N ARG A 99 -4.15 17.25 -30.85
CA ARG A 99 -3.60 18.60 -31.12
C ARG A 99 -2.66 19.05 -29.99
N PRO A 100 -1.95 20.20 -30.10
CA PRO A 100 -1.22 20.77 -28.98
C PRO A 100 -2.12 20.99 -27.74
N ASN A 101 -1.54 20.78 -26.56
CA ASN A 101 -2.17 20.99 -25.24
C ASN A 101 -3.35 20.05 -24.88
N THR A 102 -3.60 18.97 -25.63
CA THR A 102 -4.49 17.88 -25.14
C THR A 102 -3.70 16.79 -24.41
N GLY A 103 -4.41 15.82 -23.85
CA GLY A 103 -3.87 14.70 -23.08
C GLY A 103 -3.71 13.40 -23.87
N LEU A 104 -3.72 12.30 -23.13
CA LEU A 104 -3.73 10.93 -23.61
C LEU A 104 -5.11 10.58 -24.19
N THR A 105 -5.13 9.91 -25.33
CA THR A 105 -6.33 9.51 -26.05
C THR A 105 -6.45 7.97 -26.08
N PRO A 106 -7.63 7.38 -26.34
CA PRO A 106 -7.71 5.95 -26.62
C PRO A 106 -6.96 5.57 -27.91
N VAL A 107 -6.74 6.53 -28.83
CA VAL A 107 -6.02 6.31 -30.10
C VAL A 107 -4.54 5.99 -29.88
N ASP A 108 -3.93 6.49 -28.80
CA ASP A 108 -2.53 6.22 -28.44
C ASP A 108 -2.26 4.73 -28.22
N TRP A 109 -3.18 4.03 -27.53
CA TRP A 109 -3.04 2.60 -27.22
C TRP A 109 -3.81 1.69 -28.18
N PHE A 110 -4.75 2.25 -28.95
CA PHE A 110 -5.25 1.64 -30.17
C PHE A 110 -4.10 1.31 -31.14
N GLY A 111 -3.30 2.32 -31.53
CA GLY A 111 -2.25 2.11 -32.52
C GLY A 111 -1.15 1.16 -32.06
N ARG A 112 -0.71 1.27 -30.80
CA ARG A 112 0.25 0.33 -30.18
C ARG A 112 -0.27 -1.12 -30.20
N THR A 113 -1.53 -1.32 -29.83
CA THR A 113 -2.16 -2.66 -29.82
C THR A 113 -2.40 -3.19 -31.24
N MET A 114 -2.74 -2.34 -32.21
CA MET A 114 -2.82 -2.74 -33.62
C MET A 114 -1.47 -3.15 -34.19
N VAL A 115 -0.37 -2.43 -33.89
CA VAL A 115 0.99 -2.82 -34.30
C VAL A 115 1.40 -4.17 -33.68
N ALA A 116 1.03 -4.43 -32.42
CA ALA A 116 1.28 -5.71 -31.76
C ALA A 116 0.41 -6.86 -32.30
N SER A 117 -0.80 -6.57 -32.80
CA SER A 117 -1.75 -7.54 -33.34
C SER A 117 -1.54 -7.86 -34.84
N THR A 118 -0.76 -7.05 -35.56
CA THR A 118 -0.60 -7.17 -37.03
C THR A 118 0.82 -7.57 -37.46
N PRO A 119 0.98 -8.39 -38.52
CA PRO A 119 2.27 -8.77 -39.11
C PRO A 119 3.22 -7.59 -39.40
N GLU A 120 4.53 -7.82 -39.32
CA GLU A 120 5.57 -6.78 -39.36
C GLU A 120 5.56 -5.89 -40.61
N ASN A 121 5.05 -6.39 -41.74
CA ASN A 121 4.92 -5.62 -42.98
C ASN A 121 3.76 -4.61 -42.96
N ILE A 122 2.87 -4.64 -41.96
CA ILE A 122 1.71 -3.75 -41.86
C ILE A 122 2.05 -2.50 -41.04
N LYS A 123 1.78 -1.32 -41.61
CA LYS A 123 1.81 -0.03 -40.91
C LYS A 123 0.40 0.37 -40.47
N ILE A 124 0.31 1.05 -39.34
CA ILE A 124 -0.93 1.59 -38.77
C ILE A 124 -0.85 3.12 -38.80
N GLY A 125 -1.76 3.77 -39.52
CA GLY A 125 -1.87 5.22 -39.63
C GLY A 125 -3.14 5.73 -38.96
N VAL A 126 -3.07 6.86 -38.27
CA VAL A 126 -4.25 7.54 -37.70
C VAL A 126 -4.33 9.00 -38.14
N ILE A 127 -5.55 9.45 -38.42
CA ILE A 127 -5.90 10.88 -38.53
C ILE A 127 -6.87 11.17 -37.38
N HIS A 128 -6.56 12.16 -36.55
CA HIS A 128 -7.30 12.43 -35.30
C HIS A 128 -7.87 13.86 -35.31
N VAL A 129 -9.20 13.99 -35.28
CA VAL A 129 -9.92 15.27 -35.19
C VAL A 129 -11.05 15.18 -34.15
N ALA A 130 -10.81 15.68 -32.94
CA ALA A 130 -11.79 15.68 -31.86
C ALA A 130 -11.85 17.03 -31.13
N ILE A 131 -13.01 17.37 -30.56
CA ILE A 131 -13.25 18.63 -29.82
C ILE A 131 -14.12 18.34 -28.59
N GLY A 132 -13.61 18.64 -27.39
CA GLY A 132 -14.33 18.51 -26.12
C GLY A 132 -15.67 19.25 -26.13
N GLY A 133 -16.73 18.59 -25.66
CA GLY A 133 -18.10 19.13 -25.59
C GLY A 133 -18.73 19.64 -26.89
N ILE A 134 -18.23 19.20 -28.07
CA ILE A 134 -18.86 19.56 -29.34
C ILE A 134 -20.16 18.77 -29.56
N ASP A 135 -21.23 19.45 -30.00
CA ASP A 135 -22.44 18.77 -30.49
C ASP A 135 -22.07 17.97 -31.73
N ILE A 136 -22.61 16.76 -31.92
CA ILE A 136 -22.35 15.94 -33.12
C ILE A 136 -22.68 16.69 -34.43
N LYS A 137 -23.56 17.70 -34.38
CA LYS A 137 -23.81 18.66 -35.46
C LYS A 137 -22.55 19.40 -35.94
N GLY A 138 -21.56 19.58 -35.08
CA GLY A 138 -20.25 20.12 -35.44
C GLY A 138 -19.45 19.25 -36.42
N PHE A 139 -19.86 18.00 -36.64
CA PHE A 139 -19.32 17.12 -37.68
C PHE A 139 -20.28 16.93 -38.87
N LEU A 140 -21.39 17.68 -38.96
CA LEU A 140 -22.32 17.62 -40.09
C LEU A 140 -22.12 18.82 -41.03
N PRO A 141 -21.76 18.62 -42.32
CA PRO A 141 -21.52 19.69 -43.30
C PRO A 141 -22.62 20.75 -43.35
N ASP A 142 -23.90 20.33 -43.34
CA ASP A 142 -25.06 21.22 -43.46
C ASP A 142 -25.30 22.11 -42.23
N SER A 143 -24.59 21.87 -41.12
CA SER A 143 -24.85 22.57 -39.85
C SER A 143 -23.61 23.16 -39.18
N ILE A 144 -22.40 22.76 -39.57
CA ILE A 144 -21.15 23.25 -38.96
C ILE A 144 -20.97 24.77 -39.10
N GLU A 145 -21.29 25.40 -40.24
CA GLU A 145 -21.16 26.86 -40.38
C GLU A 145 -22.02 27.61 -39.34
N ASN A 146 -23.31 27.25 -39.26
CA ASN A 146 -24.24 27.82 -38.29
C ASN A 146 -23.86 27.47 -36.85
N TYR A 147 -23.37 26.25 -36.59
CA TYR A 147 -22.90 25.83 -35.28
C TYR A 147 -21.69 26.66 -34.85
N ALA A 148 -20.62 26.68 -35.64
CA ALA A 148 -19.38 27.38 -35.36
C ALA A 148 -19.61 28.89 -35.20
N LYS A 149 -20.54 29.49 -35.95
CA LYS A 149 -20.90 30.91 -35.83
C LYS A 149 -21.76 31.18 -34.60
N ASN A 150 -22.92 30.50 -34.48
CA ASN A 150 -24.04 30.93 -33.64
C ASN A 150 -24.36 30.02 -32.43
N LYS A 151 -23.75 28.83 -32.31
CA LYS A 151 -24.06 27.85 -31.24
C LYS A 151 -22.86 27.40 -30.42
N ALA A 152 -21.66 27.33 -31.02
CA ALA A 152 -20.44 26.95 -30.34
C ALA A 152 -20.12 27.95 -29.19
N PRO A 153 -19.89 27.47 -27.96
CA PRO A 153 -19.59 28.34 -26.82
C PRO A 153 -18.19 28.97 -26.97
N GLN A 154 -17.97 30.10 -26.31
CA GLN A 154 -16.75 30.90 -26.50
C GLN A 154 -15.46 30.13 -26.21
N TRP A 155 -15.46 29.24 -25.22
CA TRP A 155 -14.31 28.40 -24.86
C TRP A 155 -13.91 27.39 -25.95
N MET A 156 -14.84 27.01 -26.84
CA MET A 156 -14.61 26.06 -27.94
C MET A 156 -14.09 26.73 -29.21
N LYS A 157 -14.31 28.04 -29.38
CA LYS A 157 -13.98 28.77 -30.63
C LYS A 157 -12.52 28.58 -31.07
N GLY A 158 -11.58 28.57 -30.13
CA GLY A 158 -10.16 28.32 -30.43
C GLY A 158 -9.86 26.89 -30.89
N MET A 159 -10.61 25.90 -30.41
CA MET A 159 -10.48 24.49 -30.83
C MET A 159 -11.06 24.29 -32.23
N LEU A 160 -12.21 24.90 -32.51
CA LEU A 160 -12.82 24.94 -33.85
C LEU A 160 -11.91 25.64 -34.86
N ALA A 161 -11.35 26.80 -34.52
CA ALA A 161 -10.48 27.58 -35.41
C ALA A 161 -9.21 26.82 -35.81
N ALA A 162 -8.69 25.91 -34.96
CA ALA A 162 -7.55 25.06 -35.31
C ALA A 162 -7.85 24.09 -36.47
N TYR A 163 -9.12 23.74 -36.66
CA TYR A 163 -9.63 22.93 -37.77
C TYR A 163 -10.40 23.79 -38.79
N ASP A 164 -10.00 25.05 -38.97
CA ASP A 164 -10.60 26.04 -39.88
C ASP A 164 -12.11 26.25 -39.68
N ASN A 165 -12.59 26.04 -38.44
CA ASN A 165 -13.99 25.98 -38.03
C ASN A 165 -14.82 24.84 -38.67
N ASN A 166 -14.19 23.89 -39.35
CA ASN A 166 -14.84 22.74 -39.96
C ASN A 166 -14.05 21.43 -39.72
N PRO A 167 -14.23 20.76 -38.56
CA PRO A 167 -13.51 19.54 -38.23
C PRO A 167 -13.86 18.36 -39.15
N TYR A 168 -15.06 18.34 -39.74
CA TYR A 168 -15.44 17.35 -40.75
C TYR A 168 -14.59 17.51 -42.02
N GLU A 169 -14.55 18.72 -42.59
CA GLU A 169 -13.79 19.00 -43.82
C GLU A 169 -12.28 18.79 -43.62
N ARG A 170 -11.74 19.12 -42.44
CA ARG A 170 -10.35 18.80 -42.07
C ARG A 170 -10.12 17.27 -42.13
N LEU A 171 -11.01 16.47 -41.54
CA LEU A 171 -10.89 15.02 -41.53
C LEU A 171 -10.96 14.44 -42.94
N VAL A 172 -11.92 14.88 -43.76
CA VAL A 172 -12.08 14.47 -45.17
C VAL A 172 -10.88 14.87 -46.02
N THR A 173 -10.39 16.10 -45.90
CA THR A 173 -9.21 16.61 -46.63
C THR A 173 -7.97 15.75 -46.37
N LEU A 174 -7.73 15.40 -45.11
CA LEU A 174 -6.59 14.56 -44.72
C LEU A 174 -6.79 13.10 -45.10
N ALA A 175 -8.01 12.56 -45.00
CA ALA A 175 -8.32 11.21 -45.47
C ALA A 175 -8.10 11.07 -46.98
N LYS A 176 -8.54 12.03 -47.81
CA LYS A 176 -8.27 12.08 -49.26
C LYS A 176 -6.78 12.17 -49.60
N LYS A 177 -5.96 12.77 -48.71
CA LYS A 177 -4.49 12.74 -48.85
C LYS A 177 -3.95 11.34 -48.52
N ALA A 178 -4.36 10.77 -47.38
CA ALA A 178 -3.91 9.48 -46.89
C ALA A 178 -4.31 8.29 -47.77
N GLN A 179 -5.44 8.36 -48.50
CA GLN A 179 -5.85 7.37 -49.51
C GLN A 179 -4.86 7.24 -50.69
N LYS A 180 -3.90 8.15 -50.85
CA LYS A 180 -2.80 8.03 -51.82
C LYS A 180 -1.65 7.18 -51.28
N ASP A 181 -1.54 7.07 -49.95
CA ASP A 181 -0.45 6.38 -49.26
C ASP A 181 -0.87 4.97 -48.82
N GLY A 182 -2.14 4.75 -48.50
CA GLY A 182 -2.64 3.48 -47.94
C GLY A 182 -4.16 3.30 -48.02
N VAL A 183 -4.69 2.33 -47.28
CA VAL A 183 -6.10 1.90 -47.30
C VAL A 183 -6.80 2.24 -45.99
N ILE A 184 -7.94 2.92 -46.04
CA ILE A 184 -8.76 3.18 -44.84
C ILE A 184 -9.45 1.86 -44.42
N LYS A 185 -9.30 1.48 -43.15
CA LYS A 185 -9.76 0.18 -42.60
C LYS A 185 -10.76 0.29 -41.43
N GLY A 186 -11.11 1.49 -41.02
CA GLY A 186 -12.12 1.70 -39.98
C GLY A 186 -12.22 3.16 -39.55
N ILE A 187 -13.34 3.48 -38.91
CA ILE A 187 -13.60 4.80 -38.32
C ILE A 187 -13.83 4.58 -36.81
N LEU A 188 -13.11 5.34 -35.98
CA LEU A 188 -13.22 5.31 -34.52
C LEU A 188 -13.92 6.58 -34.04
N MET A 189 -14.95 6.42 -33.22
CA MET A 189 -15.70 7.52 -32.62
C MET A 189 -15.77 7.37 -31.10
N HIS A 190 -15.53 8.45 -30.34
CA HIS A 190 -15.93 8.50 -28.93
C HIS A 190 -16.98 9.57 -28.68
N GLN A 191 -18.11 9.15 -28.11
CA GLN A 191 -19.16 10.03 -27.65
C GLN A 191 -18.80 10.68 -26.30
N GLY A 192 -19.13 11.96 -26.11
CA GLY A 192 -18.96 12.68 -24.84
C GLY A 192 -20.30 13.07 -24.21
N GLU A 193 -20.27 14.12 -23.42
CA GLU A 193 -21.41 14.68 -22.68
C GLU A 193 -22.45 15.36 -23.56
N THR A 194 -22.06 15.95 -24.69
CA THR A 194 -22.96 16.73 -25.53
C THR A 194 -23.80 15.79 -26.40
N ASN A 195 -25.11 16.03 -26.46
CA ASN A 195 -26.14 15.09 -26.99
C ASN A 195 -26.51 13.91 -26.05
N THR A 196 -26.23 13.99 -24.75
CA THR A 196 -26.77 13.03 -23.77
C THR A 196 -28.31 13.04 -23.78
N GLY A 197 -28.92 11.89 -24.09
CA GLY A 197 -30.38 11.73 -24.11
C GLY A 197 -31.09 12.31 -25.33
N ASP A 198 -30.36 12.77 -26.36
CA ASP A 198 -30.96 13.27 -27.61
C ASP A 198 -31.40 12.08 -28.48
N PRO A 199 -32.71 11.83 -28.69
CA PRO A 199 -33.17 10.68 -29.48
C PRO A 199 -32.77 10.75 -30.95
N LYS A 200 -32.29 11.90 -31.45
CA LYS A 200 -31.77 12.06 -32.81
C LYS A 200 -30.30 11.72 -32.94
N TRP A 201 -29.59 11.49 -31.83
CA TRP A 201 -28.14 11.30 -31.82
C TRP A 201 -27.66 10.18 -32.73
N ALA A 202 -28.27 8.99 -32.65
CA ALA A 202 -27.89 7.84 -33.50
C ALA A 202 -28.07 8.14 -35.00
N GLY A 203 -29.11 8.90 -35.37
CA GLY A 203 -29.33 9.35 -36.74
C GLY A 203 -28.30 10.40 -37.21
N MET A 204 -27.88 11.30 -36.33
CA MET A 204 -26.81 12.27 -36.64
C MET A 204 -25.44 11.58 -36.78
N VAL A 205 -25.12 10.60 -35.93
CA VAL A 205 -23.90 9.79 -36.06
C VAL A 205 -23.92 8.98 -37.36
N LYS A 206 -25.08 8.40 -37.72
CA LYS A 206 -25.27 7.72 -38.99
C LYS A 206 -24.98 8.65 -40.17
N GLN A 207 -25.51 9.87 -40.15
CA GLN A 207 -25.27 10.85 -41.21
C GLN A 207 -23.78 11.24 -41.32
N VAL A 208 -23.06 11.42 -40.20
CA VAL A 208 -21.60 11.66 -40.24
C VAL A 208 -20.87 10.49 -40.89
N TYR A 209 -21.21 9.26 -40.52
CA TYR A 209 -20.60 8.04 -41.06
C TYR A 209 -20.90 7.83 -42.56
N GLU A 210 -22.17 7.98 -42.98
CA GLU A 210 -22.59 7.86 -44.38
C GLU A 210 -21.94 8.94 -45.25
N ASN A 211 -21.84 10.18 -44.76
CA ASN A 211 -21.13 11.26 -45.46
C ASN A 211 -19.63 10.94 -45.60
N LEU A 212 -18.95 10.47 -44.55
CA LEU A 212 -17.54 10.05 -44.63
C LEU A 212 -17.35 8.92 -45.64
N CYS A 213 -18.26 7.94 -45.68
CA CYS A 213 -18.21 6.87 -46.69
C CYS A 213 -18.42 7.42 -48.11
N GLY A 214 -19.37 8.32 -48.32
CA GLY A 214 -19.62 8.95 -49.63
C GLY A 214 -18.47 9.81 -50.13
N ASP A 215 -18.01 10.77 -49.32
CA ASP A 215 -16.97 11.74 -49.67
C ASP A 215 -15.59 11.10 -49.92
N LEU A 216 -15.35 9.92 -49.33
CA LEU A 216 -14.11 9.15 -49.44
C LEU A 216 -14.27 7.89 -50.32
N GLN A 217 -15.45 7.66 -50.90
CA GLN A 217 -15.75 6.49 -51.74
C GLN A 217 -15.46 5.14 -51.04
N LEU A 218 -15.74 5.07 -49.74
CA LEU A 218 -15.57 3.88 -48.91
C LEU A 218 -16.84 3.04 -48.93
N LYS A 219 -16.67 1.73 -48.98
CA LYS A 219 -17.77 0.77 -48.81
C LYS A 219 -18.06 0.57 -47.31
N PRO A 220 -19.29 0.81 -46.82
CA PRO A 220 -19.62 0.62 -45.41
C PRO A 220 -19.31 -0.80 -44.89
N GLU A 221 -19.50 -1.83 -45.74
CA GLU A 221 -19.21 -3.23 -45.43
C GLU A 221 -17.71 -3.58 -45.33
N GLU A 222 -16.82 -2.70 -45.78
CA GLU A 222 -15.36 -2.84 -45.64
C GLU A 222 -14.76 -1.89 -44.58
N VAL A 223 -15.55 -0.93 -44.07
CA VAL A 223 -15.11 0.13 -43.15
C VAL A 223 -16.12 0.33 -42.02
N ASN A 224 -16.00 -0.52 -41.00
CA ASN A 224 -16.84 -0.45 -39.79
C ASN A 224 -16.62 0.83 -38.96
N LEU A 225 -17.67 1.22 -38.23
CA LEU A 225 -17.67 2.30 -37.23
C LEU A 225 -17.54 1.74 -35.82
N TYR A 226 -16.42 1.99 -35.14
CA TYR A 226 -16.18 1.55 -33.77
C TYR A 226 -16.47 2.69 -32.80
N VAL A 227 -17.40 2.49 -31.85
CA VAL A 227 -17.88 3.55 -30.96
C VAL A 227 -17.59 3.25 -29.50
N GLY A 228 -16.78 4.09 -28.86
CA GLY A 228 -16.43 3.98 -27.45
C GLY A 228 -17.60 4.29 -26.52
N ASN A 229 -17.82 3.40 -25.55
CA ASN A 229 -18.78 3.62 -24.48
C ASN A 229 -18.22 4.56 -23.40
N ILE A 230 -19.10 5.26 -22.71
CA ILE A 230 -18.81 6.33 -21.74
C ILE A 230 -18.18 5.83 -20.44
N VAL A 231 -17.68 6.75 -19.60
CA VAL A 231 -17.24 6.42 -18.23
C VAL A 231 -18.39 5.84 -17.40
N GLN A 232 -18.24 4.60 -16.90
CA GLN A 232 -19.24 3.99 -16.02
C GLN A 232 -19.13 4.50 -14.56
N ALA A 233 -17.92 4.60 -14.02
CA ALA A 233 -17.62 4.94 -12.62
C ALA A 233 -18.52 4.21 -11.60
N GLY A 234 -18.69 2.89 -11.76
CA GLY A 234 -19.56 2.08 -10.89
C GLY A 234 -21.05 2.46 -10.96
N GLY A 235 -21.53 2.87 -12.15
CA GLY A 235 -22.89 3.38 -12.37
C GLY A 235 -23.08 4.85 -11.97
N LYS A 236 -22.02 5.57 -11.62
CA LYS A 236 -22.05 6.97 -11.15
C LYS A 236 -21.31 7.95 -12.07
N GLY A 237 -21.07 7.56 -13.33
CA GLY A 237 -20.47 8.43 -14.35
C GLY A 237 -21.37 9.62 -14.69
N VAL A 238 -20.77 10.80 -14.94
CA VAL A 238 -21.52 12.04 -15.22
C VAL A 238 -22.44 11.88 -16.42
N CYS A 239 -21.96 11.17 -17.45
CA CYS A 239 -22.70 10.95 -18.69
C CYS A 239 -23.50 9.64 -18.70
N ILE A 240 -23.70 8.93 -17.58
CA ILE A 240 -24.18 7.53 -17.57
C ILE A 240 -25.47 7.28 -18.40
N GLY A 241 -26.33 8.29 -18.53
CA GLY A 241 -27.52 8.25 -19.40
C GLY A 241 -27.23 8.04 -20.89
N CYS A 242 -26.04 8.39 -21.39
CA CYS A 242 -25.58 8.10 -22.76
C CYS A 242 -25.40 6.60 -23.03
N LYS A 243 -25.25 5.73 -22.01
CA LYS A 243 -24.88 4.33 -22.22
C LYS A 243 -25.87 3.63 -23.16
N LYS A 244 -27.17 3.81 -22.90
CA LYS A 244 -28.26 3.18 -23.67
C LYS A 244 -28.23 3.57 -25.15
N GLN A 245 -28.16 4.86 -25.47
CA GLN A 245 -28.16 5.33 -26.86
C GLN A 245 -26.92 4.87 -27.64
N ILE A 246 -25.78 4.67 -26.96
CA ILE A 246 -24.57 4.09 -27.55
C ILE A 246 -24.72 2.58 -27.74
N ASP A 247 -25.14 1.85 -26.70
CA ASP A 247 -25.37 0.39 -26.75
C ASP A 247 -26.36 0.00 -27.86
N GLU A 248 -27.37 0.83 -28.12
CA GLU A 248 -28.40 0.62 -29.15
C GLU A 248 -28.00 1.11 -30.57
N LEU A 249 -26.83 1.76 -30.74
CA LEU A 249 -26.38 2.28 -32.04
C LEU A 249 -26.29 1.22 -33.17
N PRO A 250 -25.90 -0.05 -32.92
CA PRO A 250 -25.92 -1.10 -33.94
C PRO A 250 -27.30 -1.39 -34.54
N ASN A 251 -28.40 -0.99 -33.87
CA ASN A 251 -29.76 -1.06 -34.42
C ASN A 251 -30.00 -0.01 -35.53
N THR A 252 -29.24 1.08 -35.53
CA THR A 252 -29.32 2.19 -36.52
C THR A 252 -28.24 2.10 -37.58
N ILE A 253 -27.04 1.62 -37.21
CA ILE A 253 -25.88 1.45 -38.09
C ILE A 253 -25.36 0.02 -37.92
N HIS A 254 -25.79 -0.91 -38.78
CA HIS A 254 -25.46 -2.34 -38.63
C HIS A 254 -23.96 -2.67 -38.85
N THR A 255 -23.20 -1.77 -39.48
CA THR A 255 -21.72 -1.84 -39.61
C THR A 255 -21.00 -1.16 -38.43
N SER A 256 -21.72 -0.81 -37.36
CA SER A 256 -21.13 -0.25 -36.14
C SER A 256 -20.93 -1.28 -35.03
N GLN A 257 -19.89 -1.10 -34.23
CA GLN A 257 -19.59 -1.93 -33.06
C GLN A 257 -19.33 -1.04 -31.85
N VAL A 258 -20.00 -1.34 -30.74
CA VAL A 258 -19.80 -0.66 -29.44
C VAL A 258 -18.62 -1.27 -28.71
N ILE A 259 -17.72 -0.43 -28.19
CA ILE A 259 -16.54 -0.81 -27.42
C ILE A 259 -16.83 -0.58 -25.94
N SER A 260 -16.95 -1.66 -25.16
CA SER A 260 -17.27 -1.60 -23.73
C SER A 260 -16.18 -0.92 -22.89
N SER A 261 -16.64 -0.11 -21.94
CA SER A 261 -15.85 0.62 -20.95
C SER A 261 -16.12 0.15 -19.51
N ASP A 262 -16.74 -1.01 -19.31
CA ASP A 262 -17.50 -1.34 -18.08
C ASP A 262 -16.68 -1.37 -16.77
N ASP A 263 -15.36 -1.50 -16.90
CA ASP A 263 -14.32 -1.60 -15.87
C ASP A 263 -13.15 -0.62 -16.10
N CYS A 264 -13.24 0.26 -17.11
CA CYS A 264 -12.21 1.25 -17.41
C CYS A 264 -12.15 2.31 -16.30
N SER A 265 -10.95 2.56 -15.77
CA SER A 265 -10.73 3.50 -14.66
C SER A 265 -10.92 4.97 -15.07
N ASN A 266 -11.38 5.79 -14.13
CA ASN A 266 -11.82 7.16 -14.40
C ASN A 266 -11.16 8.20 -13.51
N GLY A 267 -11.07 9.42 -14.05
CA GLY A 267 -10.65 10.61 -13.33
C GLY A 267 -11.62 10.99 -12.20
N PRO A 268 -11.21 11.90 -11.29
CA PRO A 268 -12.01 12.31 -10.14
C PRO A 268 -13.32 13.01 -10.52
N ASP A 269 -13.39 13.58 -11.74
CA ASP A 269 -14.60 14.20 -12.30
C ASP A 269 -15.71 13.19 -12.64
N ARG A 270 -15.39 11.88 -12.77
CA ARG A 270 -16.30 10.82 -13.26
C ARG A 270 -16.89 11.10 -14.66
N LEU A 271 -16.24 11.97 -15.43
CA LEU A 271 -16.59 12.38 -16.79
C LEU A 271 -15.56 11.85 -17.79
N HIS A 272 -14.29 11.90 -17.43
CA HIS A 272 -13.18 11.45 -18.25
C HIS A 272 -12.55 10.17 -17.71
N PHE A 273 -11.99 9.36 -18.61
CA PHE A 273 -11.10 8.28 -18.21
C PHE A 273 -9.81 8.86 -17.59
N ASP A 274 -9.19 8.11 -16.69
CA ASP A 274 -7.80 8.39 -16.28
C ASP A 274 -6.82 7.77 -17.29
N ALA A 275 -5.51 7.92 -17.09
CA ALA A 275 -4.52 7.40 -18.03
C ALA A 275 -4.68 5.88 -18.26
N ALA A 276 -4.91 5.09 -17.20
CA ALA A 276 -5.13 3.65 -17.32
C ALA A 276 -6.45 3.31 -18.03
N GLY A 277 -7.51 4.09 -17.83
CA GLY A 277 -8.79 3.90 -18.54
C GLY A 277 -8.68 4.16 -20.04
N TYR A 278 -7.95 5.19 -20.46
CA TYR A 278 -7.68 5.43 -21.89
C TYR A 278 -6.84 4.31 -22.52
N ARG A 279 -5.88 3.74 -21.78
CA ARG A 279 -5.09 2.59 -22.24
C ARG A 279 -5.96 1.37 -22.47
N GLU A 280 -6.78 1.00 -21.49
CA GLU A 280 -7.67 -0.16 -21.57
C GLU A 280 -8.67 0.00 -22.72
N LEU A 281 -9.34 1.15 -22.80
CA LEU A 281 -10.31 1.42 -23.87
C LEU A 281 -9.65 1.42 -25.25
N GLY A 282 -8.46 2.03 -25.39
CA GLY A 282 -7.66 2.00 -26.61
C GLY A 282 -7.29 0.58 -27.05
N CYS A 283 -6.89 -0.29 -26.12
CA CYS A 283 -6.68 -1.70 -26.41
C CYS A 283 -7.96 -2.35 -26.96
N ARG A 284 -9.14 -2.08 -26.37
CA ARG A 284 -10.40 -2.70 -26.81
C ARG A 284 -10.85 -2.27 -28.20
N TYR A 285 -10.65 -1.00 -28.58
CA TYR A 285 -10.83 -0.57 -29.97
C TYR A 285 -9.97 -1.41 -30.91
N ALA A 286 -8.70 -1.61 -30.56
CA ALA A 286 -7.76 -2.35 -31.40
C ALA A 286 -8.08 -3.84 -31.45
N GLU A 287 -8.52 -4.44 -30.35
CA GLU A 287 -8.96 -5.83 -30.35
C GLU A 287 -10.21 -6.06 -31.19
N ALA A 288 -11.16 -5.12 -31.19
CA ALA A 288 -12.34 -5.18 -32.05
C ALA A 288 -11.97 -5.08 -33.54
N VAL A 289 -11.15 -4.08 -33.90
CA VAL A 289 -10.63 -3.90 -35.25
C VAL A 289 -9.80 -5.10 -35.71
N ALA A 290 -8.89 -5.61 -34.87
CA ALA A 290 -8.05 -6.76 -35.19
C ALA A 290 -8.90 -8.01 -35.50
N ARG A 291 -9.90 -8.33 -34.66
CA ARG A 291 -10.83 -9.45 -34.91
C ARG A 291 -11.58 -9.28 -36.23
N HIS A 292 -12.10 -8.09 -36.51
CA HIS A 292 -12.83 -7.81 -37.76
C HIS A 292 -11.93 -7.94 -39.00
N LEU A 293 -10.66 -7.54 -38.89
CA LEU A 293 -9.66 -7.71 -39.97
C LEU A 293 -9.03 -9.11 -40.03
N GLY A 294 -9.49 -10.07 -39.22
CA GLY A 294 -9.01 -11.46 -39.22
C GLY A 294 -7.69 -11.71 -38.49
N PHE A 295 -7.23 -10.76 -37.65
CA PHE A 295 -6.04 -10.91 -36.82
C PHE A 295 -6.38 -11.34 -35.40
N GLU A 296 -5.50 -12.14 -34.80
CA GLU A 296 -5.55 -12.49 -33.38
C GLU A 296 -5.08 -11.29 -32.53
N PRO A 297 -5.91 -10.72 -31.63
CA PRO A 297 -5.54 -9.55 -30.86
C PRO A 297 -4.43 -9.81 -29.85
N LYS A 298 -3.42 -8.93 -29.83
CA LYS A 298 -2.25 -9.02 -28.95
C LYS A 298 -1.98 -7.66 -28.32
N ARG A 299 -2.02 -7.60 -26.98
CA ARG A 299 -1.72 -6.38 -26.22
C ARG A 299 -0.21 -6.14 -26.14
N PRO A 300 0.28 -4.88 -26.14
CA PRO A 300 1.70 -4.58 -25.99
C PRO A 300 2.27 -5.07 -24.67
N LYS A 301 3.50 -5.59 -24.68
CA LYS A 301 4.17 -6.11 -23.46
C LYS A 301 4.44 -5.04 -22.39
N ASN A 302 4.50 -3.77 -22.78
CA ASN A 302 4.67 -2.62 -21.87
C ASN A 302 3.35 -1.98 -21.45
N LEU A 303 2.19 -2.58 -21.74
CA LEU A 303 0.89 -2.10 -21.24
C LEU A 303 0.87 -2.20 -19.70
N PRO A 304 0.70 -1.09 -18.96
CA PRO A 304 0.47 -1.14 -17.52
C PRO A 304 -0.84 -1.86 -17.23
N VAL A 305 -0.80 -2.86 -16.35
CA VAL A 305 -1.98 -3.65 -15.96
C VAL A 305 -3.02 -2.74 -15.30
N ALA A 306 -4.29 -2.87 -15.70
CA ALA A 306 -5.39 -2.12 -15.12
C ALA A 306 -5.47 -2.36 -13.60
N ILE A 307 -5.34 -1.29 -12.83
CA ILE A 307 -5.26 -1.36 -11.37
C ILE A 307 -6.66 -1.62 -10.79
N LYS A 308 -6.89 -2.85 -10.33
CA LYS A 308 -8.09 -3.20 -9.56
C LYS A 308 -8.04 -2.51 -8.20
N LYS A 309 -8.76 -1.39 -8.07
CA LYS A 309 -8.82 -0.63 -6.81
C LYS A 309 -9.39 -1.49 -5.68
N MET A 310 -8.71 -1.47 -4.53
CA MET A 310 -9.09 -2.17 -3.32
C MET A 310 -10.30 -1.48 -2.68
N VAL A 311 -11.35 -2.25 -2.40
CA VAL A 311 -12.52 -1.77 -1.69
C VAL A 311 -12.30 -2.02 -0.19
N VAL A 312 -12.25 -0.93 0.58
CA VAL A 312 -12.30 -0.98 2.04
C VAL A 312 -13.77 -1.01 2.44
N PRO A 313 -14.23 -1.97 3.26
CA PRO A 313 -15.63 -2.09 3.61
C PRO A 313 -16.02 -1.03 4.65
N THR A 314 -17.30 -0.70 4.75
CA THR A 314 -17.80 0.44 5.55
C THR A 314 -17.72 0.22 7.06
N ASP A 315 -17.56 -1.02 7.51
CA ASP A 315 -17.32 -1.41 8.91
C ASP A 315 -15.84 -1.31 9.31
N ALA A 316 -14.92 -1.02 8.37
CA ALA A 316 -13.50 -0.86 8.67
C ALA A 316 -13.23 0.45 9.42
N VAL A 317 -13.09 0.36 10.74
CA VAL A 317 -12.75 1.46 11.64
C VAL A 317 -11.25 1.74 11.60
N THR A 318 -10.87 3.00 11.78
CA THR A 318 -9.45 3.37 11.92
C THR A 318 -8.93 2.84 13.25
N ALA A 319 -7.72 2.27 13.25
CA ALA A 319 -7.12 1.67 14.45
C ALA A 319 -6.88 2.75 15.52
N GLU A 320 -6.99 2.38 16.80
CA GLU A 320 -6.82 3.33 17.92
C GLU A 320 -5.43 3.97 17.99
N ASN A 321 -4.43 3.33 17.40
CA ASN A 321 -3.05 3.77 17.31
C ASN A 321 -2.65 4.33 15.93
N ALA A 322 -3.64 4.74 15.11
CA ALA A 322 -3.38 5.60 13.97
C ALA A 322 -3.16 7.05 14.43
N ILE A 323 -2.15 7.73 13.88
CA ILE A 323 -1.84 9.13 14.21
C ILE A 323 -3.05 10.01 13.82
N PRO A 324 -3.53 10.91 14.70
CA PRO A 324 -4.69 11.77 14.44
C PRO A 324 -4.66 12.48 13.09
N GLY A 325 -5.75 12.32 12.32
CA GLY A 325 -5.87 12.85 10.96
C GLY A 325 -5.53 11.85 9.84
N ASN A 326 -4.92 10.71 10.17
CA ASN A 326 -4.79 9.60 9.22
C ASN A 326 -6.07 8.74 9.22
N GLU A 327 -6.46 8.26 8.04
CA GLU A 327 -7.60 7.34 7.89
C GLU A 327 -7.21 5.86 8.09
N PHE A 328 -5.91 5.55 8.05
CA PHE A 328 -5.32 4.21 8.06
C PHE A 328 -4.19 4.13 9.12
N PRO A 329 -3.82 2.93 9.61
CA PRO A 329 -4.41 1.63 9.31
C PRO A 329 -5.87 1.50 9.80
N LYS A 330 -6.61 0.57 9.19
CA LYS A 330 -8.00 0.24 9.56
C LYS A 330 -8.14 -1.24 9.90
N VAL A 331 -9.13 -1.60 10.71
CA VAL A 331 -9.52 -2.99 11.02
C VAL A 331 -11.02 -3.14 10.82
N ASP A 332 -11.46 -4.20 10.13
CA ASP A 332 -12.88 -4.51 9.92
C ASP A 332 -13.46 -5.47 10.97
N SER A 333 -14.78 -5.74 10.91
CA SER A 333 -15.45 -6.67 11.84
C SER A 333 -14.99 -8.13 11.70
N GLN A 334 -14.24 -8.46 10.65
CA GLN A 334 -13.61 -9.77 10.42
C GLN A 334 -12.14 -9.80 10.90
N ARG A 335 -11.68 -8.75 11.59
CA ARG A 335 -10.29 -8.55 12.04
C ARG A 335 -9.26 -8.51 10.93
N ARG A 336 -9.65 -8.15 9.70
CA ARG A 336 -8.70 -7.90 8.61
C ARG A 336 -8.20 -6.47 8.72
N ALA A 337 -6.88 -6.31 8.69
CA ALA A 337 -6.23 -5.02 8.69
C ALA A 337 -6.03 -4.49 7.27
N TYR A 338 -6.29 -3.21 7.08
CA TYR A 338 -6.10 -2.49 5.83
C TYR A 338 -4.99 -1.45 6.01
N PHE A 339 -3.99 -1.49 5.14
CA PHE A 339 -2.84 -0.59 5.14
C PHE A 339 -2.83 0.24 3.87
N ARG A 340 -2.36 1.49 3.96
CA ARG A 340 -2.27 2.44 2.84
C ARG A 340 -1.02 3.30 2.99
N ILE A 341 -0.24 3.42 1.91
CA ILE A 341 0.89 4.36 1.86
C ILE A 341 0.99 5.06 0.50
N GLN A 342 1.48 6.31 0.51
CA GLN A 342 1.80 7.09 -0.68
C GLN A 342 3.30 6.95 -1.00
N ALA A 343 3.64 6.21 -2.04
CA ALA A 343 5.03 5.92 -2.43
C ALA A 343 5.20 5.96 -3.96
N PRO A 344 5.10 7.15 -4.60
CA PRO A 344 4.93 7.28 -6.06
C PRO A 344 6.11 6.82 -6.93
N GLN A 345 7.27 6.55 -6.33
CA GLN A 345 8.45 6.03 -7.03
C GLN A 345 8.77 4.57 -6.65
N ALA A 346 8.04 3.98 -5.70
CA ALA A 346 8.30 2.62 -5.24
C ALA A 346 7.91 1.59 -6.30
N LYS A 347 8.72 0.53 -6.44
CA LYS A 347 8.47 -0.58 -7.36
C LYS A 347 7.76 -1.73 -6.67
N LYS A 348 8.08 -1.96 -5.40
CA LYS A 348 7.44 -2.94 -4.54
C LYS A 348 7.25 -2.36 -3.13
N VAL A 349 6.05 -2.56 -2.60
CA VAL A 349 5.71 -2.23 -1.21
C VAL A 349 5.09 -3.47 -0.57
N VAL A 350 5.45 -3.77 0.67
CA VAL A 350 4.97 -4.93 1.44
C VAL A 350 4.64 -4.46 2.86
N VAL A 351 3.56 -4.96 3.45
CA VAL A 351 3.36 -4.89 4.91
C VAL A 351 3.68 -6.23 5.55
N ASP A 352 4.44 -6.21 6.65
CA ASP A 352 4.87 -7.38 7.41
C ASP A 352 4.25 -7.30 8.81
N ILE A 353 3.34 -8.21 9.14
CA ILE A 353 2.57 -8.25 10.38
C ILE A 353 2.22 -9.70 10.75
N CYS A 354 2.23 -10.05 12.04
CA CYS A 354 2.00 -11.42 12.54
C CYS A 354 2.86 -12.48 11.81
N SER A 355 4.14 -12.17 11.55
CA SER A 355 5.08 -13.00 10.78
C SER A 355 4.68 -13.30 9.33
N LYS A 356 3.70 -12.56 8.77
CA LYS A 356 3.22 -12.72 7.39
C LYS A 356 3.38 -11.44 6.59
N LYS A 357 3.92 -11.60 5.38
CA LYS A 357 4.16 -10.53 4.40
C LYS A 357 3.03 -10.48 3.38
N TYR A 358 2.49 -9.28 3.17
CA TYR A 358 1.43 -9.00 2.21
C TYR A 358 1.92 -7.96 1.20
N ASP A 359 2.06 -8.37 -0.07
CA ASP A 359 2.41 -7.46 -1.16
C ASP A 359 1.30 -6.42 -1.34
N MET A 360 1.62 -5.14 -1.09
CA MET A 360 0.69 -4.04 -1.26
C MET A 360 0.46 -3.79 -2.74
N GLN A 361 -0.80 -3.74 -3.16
CA GLN A 361 -1.20 -3.53 -4.54
C GLN A 361 -1.23 -2.03 -4.84
N PRO A 362 -0.67 -1.56 -5.96
CA PRO A 362 -0.82 -0.16 -6.38
C PRO A 362 -2.30 0.16 -6.57
N GLN A 363 -2.69 1.43 -6.36
CA GLN A 363 -4.08 1.91 -6.41
C GLN A 363 -4.28 3.07 -7.41
N GLY A 364 -3.21 3.41 -8.14
CA GLY A 364 -3.10 4.62 -8.97
C GLY A 364 -2.47 5.80 -8.20
N ASN A 365 -1.98 6.80 -8.92
CA ASN A 365 -1.37 8.03 -8.37
C ASN A 365 -0.26 7.81 -7.30
N GLY A 366 0.42 6.66 -7.33
CA GLY A 366 1.47 6.31 -6.36
C GLY A 366 0.98 5.83 -4.99
N VAL A 367 -0.32 5.59 -4.82
CA VAL A 367 -0.87 4.94 -3.61
C VAL A 367 -0.68 3.43 -3.71
N PHE A 368 -0.31 2.78 -2.61
CA PHE A 368 -0.30 1.33 -2.43
C PHE A 368 -1.21 0.94 -1.26
N MET A 369 -1.92 -0.19 -1.37
CA MET A 369 -2.78 -0.73 -0.31
C MET A 369 -2.68 -2.25 -0.18
N ALA A 370 -2.75 -2.75 1.05
CA ALA A 370 -2.91 -4.17 1.36
C ALA A 370 -4.10 -4.38 2.29
N VAL A 371 -4.64 -5.61 2.24
CA VAL A 371 -5.56 -6.17 3.22
C VAL A 371 -4.97 -7.49 3.71
N THR A 372 -5.07 -7.75 5.02
CA THR A 372 -4.60 -9.01 5.62
C THR A 372 -5.68 -10.09 5.59
N ASP A 373 -5.28 -11.33 5.91
CA ASP A 373 -6.24 -12.29 6.46
C ASP A 373 -6.70 -11.84 7.87
N PRO A 374 -7.77 -12.43 8.44
CA PRO A 374 -8.16 -12.17 9.83
C PRO A 374 -6.99 -12.34 10.81
N LEU A 375 -6.68 -11.29 11.56
CA LEU A 375 -5.61 -11.28 12.55
C LEU A 375 -6.10 -11.80 13.92
N PRO A 376 -5.19 -12.26 14.79
CA PRO A 376 -5.48 -12.45 16.22
C PRO A 376 -5.88 -11.12 16.87
N VAL A 377 -6.66 -11.19 17.95
CA VAL A 377 -7.01 -10.02 18.77
C VAL A 377 -5.80 -9.55 19.59
N GLY A 378 -5.75 -8.25 19.90
CA GLY A 378 -4.67 -7.64 20.66
C GLY A 378 -3.69 -6.81 19.83
N PHE A 379 -2.49 -6.61 20.37
CA PHE A 379 -1.48 -5.72 19.82
C PHE A 379 -0.42 -6.46 18.99
N HIS A 380 -0.18 -5.96 17.79
CA HIS A 380 0.79 -6.49 16.83
C HIS A 380 1.79 -5.43 16.39
N TYR A 381 3.09 -5.73 16.51
CA TYR A 381 4.12 -4.95 15.82
C TYR A 381 4.02 -5.18 14.29
N TYR A 382 4.24 -4.13 13.51
CA TYR A 382 4.30 -4.25 12.05
C TYR A 382 5.32 -3.32 11.38
N PHE A 383 5.65 -3.64 10.13
CA PHE A 383 6.63 -2.92 9.32
C PHE A 383 6.10 -2.71 7.90
N LEU A 384 6.50 -1.58 7.28
CA LEU A 384 6.38 -1.39 5.84
C LEU A 384 7.74 -1.63 5.18
N ASN A 385 7.83 -2.54 4.22
CA ASN A 385 9.02 -2.71 3.39
C ASN A 385 8.80 -2.02 2.03
N ILE A 386 9.61 -1.01 1.72
CA ILE A 386 9.57 -0.28 0.45
C ILE A 386 10.88 -0.56 -0.28
N ASP A 387 10.80 -1.18 -1.46
CA ASP A 387 11.94 -1.55 -2.31
C ASP A 387 13.09 -2.27 -1.57
N GLY A 388 12.76 -3.08 -0.56
CA GLY A 388 13.71 -3.88 0.22
C GLY A 388 14.08 -3.28 1.58
N VAL A 389 13.77 -2.02 1.86
CA VAL A 389 14.10 -1.34 3.13
C VAL A 389 12.88 -1.28 4.05
N ASN A 390 13.06 -1.61 5.34
CA ASN A 390 11.99 -1.50 6.34
C ASN A 390 11.88 -0.05 6.86
N PHE A 391 10.63 0.43 6.91
CA PHE A 391 10.22 1.72 7.46
C PHE A 391 9.16 1.51 8.55
N ILE A 392 9.10 2.46 9.48
CA ILE A 392 7.96 2.68 10.37
C ILE A 392 6.85 3.31 9.52
N ASP A 393 5.61 2.93 9.76
CA ASP A 393 4.47 3.53 9.08
C ASP A 393 4.22 4.95 9.62
N PRO A 394 4.34 6.02 8.80
CA PRO A 394 4.11 7.39 9.24
C PRO A 394 2.64 7.69 9.60
N ALA A 395 1.72 6.74 9.40
CA ALA A 395 0.33 6.84 9.80
C ALA A 395 0.01 6.20 11.17
N SER A 396 0.97 5.53 11.82
CA SER A 396 0.81 4.83 13.10
C SER A 396 1.68 5.44 14.20
N GLU A 397 1.22 5.34 15.45
CA GLU A 397 2.07 5.52 16.62
C GLU A 397 3.27 4.56 16.59
N THR A 398 4.36 4.98 17.23
CA THR A 398 5.62 4.24 17.24
C THR A 398 5.85 3.55 18.58
N TYR A 399 6.27 2.28 18.54
CA TYR A 399 6.52 1.45 19.71
C TYR A 399 7.90 0.79 19.61
N PHE A 400 8.69 0.86 20.68
CA PHE A 400 9.96 0.13 20.74
C PHE A 400 9.70 -1.35 21.02
N GLY A 401 10.12 -2.21 20.08
CA GLY A 401 9.93 -3.65 20.07
C GLY A 401 10.74 -4.31 18.96
N CYS A 402 10.89 -5.64 18.96
CA CYS A 402 11.69 -6.34 17.94
C CYS A 402 13.11 -5.74 17.73
N ASN A 403 13.70 -5.16 18.78
CA ASN A 403 14.98 -4.44 18.83
C ASN A 403 15.04 -3.09 18.07
N ARG A 404 13.89 -2.45 17.78
CA ARG A 404 13.82 -1.18 17.05
C ARG A 404 12.51 -0.42 17.31
N GLU A 405 12.41 0.80 16.78
CA GLU A 405 11.13 1.49 16.66
C GLU A 405 10.27 0.86 15.54
N CYS A 406 9.00 0.56 15.84
CA CYS A 406 8.07 -0.19 14.99
C CYS A 406 6.71 0.51 14.90
N GLY A 407 5.93 0.22 13.84
CA GLY A 407 4.49 0.51 13.86
C GLY A 407 3.76 -0.47 14.76
N GLY A 408 2.62 -0.06 15.33
CA GLY A 408 1.75 -0.92 16.13
C GLY A 408 0.33 -0.95 15.57
N LEU A 409 -0.32 -2.11 15.60
CA LEU A 409 -1.72 -2.27 15.26
C LEU A 409 -2.46 -2.96 16.42
N GLU A 410 -3.51 -2.32 16.94
CA GLU A 410 -4.42 -2.94 17.89
C GLU A 410 -5.65 -3.51 17.15
N VAL A 411 -5.86 -4.82 17.26
CA VAL A 411 -7.05 -5.53 16.78
C VAL A 411 -8.01 -5.71 17.96
N PRO A 412 -9.20 -5.07 17.97
CA PRO A 412 -10.05 -5.05 19.16
C PRO A 412 -10.51 -6.44 19.65
N GLU A 413 -10.29 -6.71 20.93
CA GLU A 413 -10.79 -7.90 21.65
C GLU A 413 -12.31 -7.81 21.95
N GLY A 414 -12.97 -6.72 21.58
CA GLY A 414 -14.33 -6.43 22.04
C GLY A 414 -14.39 -6.14 23.55
N PRO A 415 -15.55 -6.32 24.21
CA PRO A 415 -15.74 -6.00 25.63
C PRO A 415 -14.79 -6.70 26.60
N GLU A 416 -14.26 -7.88 26.24
CA GLU A 416 -13.30 -8.61 27.07
C GLU A 416 -12.05 -7.76 27.41
N GLY A 417 -11.61 -6.91 26.48
CA GLY A 417 -10.47 -5.99 26.69
C GLY A 417 -10.74 -4.78 27.59
N ASP A 418 -11.91 -4.67 28.23
CA ASP A 418 -12.25 -3.52 29.08
C ASP A 418 -11.34 -3.41 30.32
N TYR A 419 -10.67 -4.48 30.74
CA TYR A 419 -9.72 -4.43 31.85
C TYR A 419 -8.44 -3.65 31.52
N TYR A 420 -8.04 -3.51 30.25
CA TYR A 420 -6.85 -2.74 29.84
C TYR A 420 -7.17 -1.42 29.11
N ARG A 421 -8.44 -1.08 28.94
CA ARG A 421 -8.85 0.22 28.38
C ARG A 421 -9.22 1.22 29.49
N PRO A 422 -9.08 2.53 29.28
CA PRO A 422 -9.58 3.53 30.22
C PRO A 422 -11.09 3.36 30.44
N GLN A 423 -11.51 3.23 31.70
CA GLN A 423 -12.92 3.07 32.07
C GLN A 423 -13.46 4.34 32.75
N GLN A 424 -14.67 4.74 32.40
CA GLN A 424 -15.30 5.93 32.97
C GLN A 424 -15.58 5.74 34.47
N GLY A 425 -15.18 6.72 35.29
CA GLY A 425 -15.40 6.70 36.74
C GLY A 425 -14.33 5.97 37.55
N ILE A 426 -13.34 5.33 36.89
CA ILE A 426 -12.14 4.80 37.56
C ILE A 426 -11.16 5.96 37.83
N ALA A 427 -10.54 5.95 39.01
CA ALA A 427 -9.52 6.94 39.37
C ALA A 427 -8.17 6.51 38.81
N HIS A 428 -7.48 7.43 38.11
CA HIS A 428 -6.23 7.14 37.40
C HIS A 428 -4.97 7.41 38.24
N GLY A 429 -4.06 6.44 38.24
CA GLY A 429 -2.70 6.58 38.73
C GLY A 429 -1.83 7.44 37.82
N GLN A 430 -0.58 7.62 38.22
CA GLN A 430 0.41 8.39 37.48
C GLN A 430 1.62 7.52 37.15
N VAL A 431 1.99 7.45 35.87
CA VAL A 431 3.29 6.94 35.44
C VAL A 431 4.29 8.08 35.39
N ARG A 432 5.42 7.94 36.10
CA ARG A 432 6.48 8.95 36.20
C ARG A 432 7.72 8.44 35.50
N SER A 433 8.21 9.21 34.52
CA SER A 433 9.58 9.07 34.02
C SER A 433 10.56 9.58 35.07
N ILE A 434 11.56 8.77 35.41
CA ILE A 434 12.61 9.11 36.37
C ILE A 434 13.99 8.79 35.79
N TYR A 435 14.98 9.58 36.17
CA TYR A 435 16.39 9.31 35.94
C TYR A 435 17.09 9.09 37.27
N TYR A 436 17.92 8.05 37.34
CA TYR A 436 18.74 7.72 38.51
C TYR A 436 20.17 7.38 38.07
N HIS A 437 21.14 7.73 38.90
CA HIS A 437 22.53 7.36 38.66
C HIS A 437 22.78 5.96 39.19
N SER A 438 23.41 5.08 38.40
CA SER A 438 23.60 3.66 38.71
C SER A 438 25.10 3.31 38.79
N PRO A 439 25.73 3.37 39.97
CA PRO A 439 27.12 2.98 40.16
C PRO A 439 27.43 1.51 39.81
N ASN A 440 26.44 0.61 39.87
CA ASN A 440 26.59 -0.80 39.54
C ASN A 440 26.33 -1.11 38.05
N SER A 441 25.97 -0.11 37.23
CA SER A 441 25.97 -0.24 35.77
C SER A 441 27.37 -0.31 35.19
N LYS A 442 27.50 -0.73 33.94
CA LYS A 442 28.78 -1.01 33.27
C LYS A 442 29.78 0.16 33.28
N PHE A 443 29.30 1.39 33.33
CA PHE A 443 30.13 2.61 33.29
C PHE A 443 29.75 3.68 34.33
N GLY A 444 28.90 3.35 35.32
CA GLY A 444 28.40 4.35 36.27
C GLY A 444 27.47 5.38 35.61
N GLU A 445 26.50 4.90 34.83
CA GLU A 445 25.67 5.72 33.95
C GLU A 445 24.36 6.22 34.59
N TRP A 446 23.76 7.24 33.97
CA TRP A 446 22.38 7.63 34.26
C TRP A 446 21.42 6.70 33.52
N ARG A 447 20.51 6.10 34.27
CA ARG A 447 19.50 5.15 33.78
C ARG A 447 18.09 5.74 33.88
N HIS A 448 17.18 5.21 33.06
CA HIS A 448 15.81 5.69 32.92
C HIS A 448 14.83 4.58 33.28
N ALA A 449 13.85 4.90 34.13
CA ALA A 449 12.79 3.98 34.55
C ALA A 449 11.43 4.68 34.52
N LEU A 450 10.36 3.89 34.37
CA LEU A 450 8.99 4.34 34.55
C LEU A 450 8.42 3.80 35.86
N VAL A 451 7.78 4.66 36.65
CA VAL A 451 7.17 4.30 37.93
C VAL A 451 5.69 4.67 37.95
N TYR A 452 4.83 3.65 37.96
CA TYR A 452 3.41 3.81 38.25
C TYR A 452 3.20 4.02 39.75
N THR A 453 2.40 5.03 40.09
CA THR A 453 1.89 5.29 41.44
C THR A 453 0.35 5.25 41.40
N PRO A 454 -0.32 4.57 42.35
CA PRO A 454 -1.77 4.40 42.30
C PRO A 454 -2.49 5.74 42.49
N ALA A 455 -3.71 5.88 41.95
CA ALA A 455 -4.47 7.14 41.97
C ALA A 455 -4.57 7.81 43.36
N GLU A 456 -4.65 6.99 44.41
CA GLU A 456 -4.75 7.46 45.79
C GLU A 456 -3.42 7.92 46.43
N TYR A 457 -2.29 7.81 45.71
CA TYR A 457 -0.93 8.05 46.22
C TYR A 457 -0.73 9.51 46.66
N GLU A 458 -1.14 10.49 45.85
CA GLU A 458 -0.99 11.93 46.16
C GLU A 458 -2.17 12.57 46.87
N LEU A 459 -3.17 11.79 47.30
CA LEU A 459 -4.25 12.33 48.12
C LEU A 459 -3.69 12.72 49.50
N ALA A 460 -3.94 13.95 49.95
CA ALA A 460 -3.42 14.46 51.23
C ALA A 460 -3.75 13.55 52.44
N LYS A 461 -4.92 12.90 52.44
CA LYS A 461 -5.32 11.91 53.46
C LYS A 461 -4.39 10.68 53.54
N ASN A 462 -3.67 10.38 52.47
CA ASN A 462 -2.76 9.25 52.31
C ASN A 462 -1.28 9.66 52.37
N ALA A 463 -0.93 10.90 52.75
CA ALA A 463 0.45 11.40 52.74
C ALA A 463 1.45 10.56 53.58
N LYS A 464 0.97 9.77 54.56
CA LYS A 464 1.76 8.84 55.37
C LYS A 464 1.63 7.36 54.95
N LYS A 465 0.76 7.04 53.99
CA LYS A 465 0.52 5.66 53.53
C LYS A 465 1.73 5.18 52.72
N ARG A 466 2.17 3.95 52.99
CA ARG A 466 3.24 3.26 52.28
C ARG A 466 2.70 2.07 51.50
N TYR A 467 3.25 1.84 50.31
CA TYR A 467 2.74 0.95 49.28
C TYR A 467 3.72 -0.20 49.02
N PRO A 468 3.23 -1.43 48.75
CA PRO A 468 4.08 -2.50 48.23
C PRO A 468 4.51 -2.18 46.79
N VAL A 469 5.55 -2.86 46.30
CA VAL A 469 6.19 -2.58 45.00
C VAL A 469 6.27 -3.84 44.14
N LEU A 470 5.80 -3.75 42.90
CA LEU A 470 6.02 -4.73 41.85
C LEU A 470 7.11 -4.22 40.88
N TYR A 471 8.17 -4.99 40.70
CA TYR A 471 9.16 -4.77 39.64
C TYR A 471 8.75 -5.59 38.41
N LEU A 472 8.53 -4.93 37.27
CA LEU A 472 7.84 -5.50 36.10
C LEU A 472 8.69 -5.35 34.83
N GLN A 473 9.32 -6.45 34.39
CA GLN A 473 10.30 -6.47 33.29
C GLN A 473 9.70 -6.88 31.93
N HIS A 474 10.19 -6.25 30.87
CA HIS A 474 9.80 -6.50 29.47
C HIS A 474 10.61 -7.63 28.82
N GLY A 475 10.37 -7.92 27.54
CA GLY A 475 11.03 -8.98 26.78
C GLY A 475 12.33 -8.55 26.08
N MET A 476 12.93 -9.47 25.32
CA MET A 476 14.06 -9.18 24.44
C MET A 476 13.63 -8.22 23.32
N GLY A 477 14.47 -7.20 23.06
CA GLY A 477 14.23 -6.22 22.00
C GLY A 477 13.18 -5.17 22.34
N GLU A 478 12.84 -5.02 23.62
CA GLU A 478 11.85 -4.10 24.18
C GLU A 478 12.51 -3.14 25.19
N GLY A 479 11.74 -2.23 25.80
CA GLY A 479 12.26 -1.24 26.75
C GLY A 479 11.33 -0.93 27.92
N GLU A 480 11.77 -0.01 28.79
CA GLU A 480 11.05 0.46 29.98
C GLU A 480 9.66 1.07 29.68
N THR A 481 9.44 1.51 28.43
CA THR A 481 8.16 2.02 27.94
C THR A 481 7.17 0.94 27.54
N SER A 482 7.63 -0.28 27.24
CA SER A 482 6.84 -1.31 26.56
C SER A 482 5.64 -1.79 27.37
N TRP A 483 5.78 -1.94 28.69
CA TRP A 483 4.66 -2.26 29.58
C TRP A 483 3.64 -1.11 29.70
N MET A 484 4.09 0.15 29.62
CA MET A 484 3.21 1.32 29.70
C MET A 484 2.39 1.51 28.42
N LEU A 485 3.06 1.48 27.25
CA LEU A 485 2.45 1.70 25.94
C LEU A 485 1.71 0.44 25.47
N GLN A 486 2.38 -0.48 24.78
CA GLN A 486 1.75 -1.67 24.21
C GLN A 486 1.27 -2.69 25.26
N GLY A 487 1.82 -2.66 26.48
CA GLY A 487 1.32 -3.42 27.63
C GLY A 487 0.12 -2.80 28.34
N LYS A 488 -0.24 -1.54 28.07
CA LYS A 488 -1.37 -0.80 28.69
C LYS A 488 -1.44 -0.93 30.23
N MET A 489 -0.31 -1.14 30.90
CA MET A 489 -0.29 -1.57 32.30
C MET A 489 -0.94 -0.58 33.26
N GLN A 490 -0.91 0.72 32.96
CA GLN A 490 -1.53 1.74 33.79
C GLN A 490 -3.03 1.49 33.91
N HIS A 491 -3.70 1.18 32.80
CA HIS A 491 -5.14 0.95 32.80
C HIS A 491 -5.50 -0.37 33.48
N ILE A 492 -4.69 -1.42 33.30
CA ILE A 492 -4.84 -2.69 34.02
C ILE A 492 -4.77 -2.45 35.54
N MET A 493 -3.78 -1.70 36.00
CA MET A 493 -3.62 -1.34 37.42
C MET A 493 -4.76 -0.45 37.91
N ASP A 494 -5.11 0.62 37.18
CA ASP A 494 -6.19 1.55 37.53
C ASP A 494 -7.52 0.82 37.69
N ASN A 495 -7.88 -0.03 36.72
CA ASN A 495 -9.14 -0.75 36.70
C ASN A 495 -9.21 -1.78 37.83
N ALA A 496 -8.17 -2.59 38.02
CA ALA A 496 -8.14 -3.59 39.09
C ALA A 496 -8.13 -2.96 40.49
N ILE A 497 -7.43 -1.83 40.68
CA ILE A 497 -7.46 -1.09 41.96
C ILE A 497 -8.82 -0.41 42.17
N GLY A 498 -9.38 0.22 41.13
CA GLY A 498 -10.66 0.93 41.20
C GLY A 498 -11.85 0.02 41.49
N LYS A 499 -11.79 -1.25 41.03
CA LYS A 499 -12.77 -2.31 41.37
C LYS A 499 -12.50 -2.99 42.72
N GLY A 500 -11.36 -2.73 43.35
CA GLY A 500 -10.94 -3.40 44.60
C GLY A 500 -10.40 -4.83 44.42
N GLU A 501 -10.13 -5.24 43.17
CA GLU A 501 -9.59 -6.55 42.81
C GLU A 501 -8.10 -6.66 43.17
N ALA A 502 -7.32 -5.60 42.95
CA ALA A 502 -5.90 -5.50 43.31
C ALA A 502 -5.69 -4.48 44.44
N VAL A 503 -4.67 -4.71 45.29
CA VAL A 503 -4.29 -3.70 46.29
C VAL A 503 -3.59 -2.50 45.62
N PRO A 504 -3.75 -1.27 46.12
CA PRO A 504 -2.92 -0.15 45.68
C PRO A 504 -1.43 -0.45 45.87
N MET A 505 -0.68 -0.45 44.78
CA MET A 505 0.76 -0.78 44.74
C MET A 505 1.50 0.13 43.75
N ILE A 506 2.80 0.30 43.97
CA ILE A 506 3.72 0.94 43.02
C ILE A 506 4.18 -0.12 42.02
N VAL A 507 4.34 0.23 40.74
CA VAL A 507 4.95 -0.65 39.74
C VAL A 507 6.13 0.06 39.08
N VAL A 508 7.26 -0.62 38.98
CA VAL A 508 8.53 -0.10 38.44
C VAL A 508 8.92 -0.89 37.19
N MET A 509 9.21 -0.19 36.09
CA MET A 509 9.59 -0.76 34.80
C MET A 509 10.92 -0.16 34.35
N GLU A 510 11.88 -0.99 33.97
CA GLU A 510 13.23 -0.58 33.55
C GLU A 510 13.73 -1.39 32.34
N SER A 511 14.67 -0.81 31.58
CA SER A 511 15.22 -1.32 30.31
C SER A 511 15.87 -2.72 30.38
N GLY A 512 16.19 -3.26 31.56
CA GLY A 512 16.59 -4.66 31.74
C GLY A 512 17.89 -5.09 31.04
N ASP A 513 18.62 -4.17 30.40
CA ASP A 513 19.77 -4.40 29.52
C ASP A 513 19.53 -5.39 28.34
N ILE A 514 18.29 -5.54 27.89
CA ILE A 514 17.88 -6.49 26.84
C ILE A 514 17.23 -5.84 25.59
N LYS A 515 17.53 -4.55 25.33
CA LYS A 515 17.10 -3.82 24.12
C LYS A 515 17.74 -4.30 22.81
N GLN A 516 18.94 -4.87 22.89
CA GLN A 516 19.72 -5.36 21.75
C GLN A 516 19.40 -6.84 21.47
N PRO A 517 19.52 -7.35 20.23
CA PRO A 517 19.24 -8.75 19.95
C PRO A 517 20.21 -9.68 20.69
N PHE A 518 19.72 -10.85 21.13
CA PHE A 518 20.56 -11.88 21.73
C PHE A 518 21.61 -12.37 20.71
N GLY A 519 22.88 -12.06 20.98
CA GLY A 519 24.01 -12.45 20.13
C GLY A 519 24.66 -13.81 20.49
N GLY A 520 24.12 -14.52 21.48
CA GLY A 520 24.59 -15.84 21.88
C GLY A 520 24.07 -16.95 20.97
N GLY A 521 24.86 -18.00 20.78
CA GLY A 521 24.42 -19.24 20.12
C GLY A 521 23.59 -20.12 21.06
N ASN A 522 23.90 -21.43 21.11
CA ASN A 522 23.19 -22.44 21.90
C ASN A 522 23.34 -22.31 23.45
N ASN A 523 23.56 -21.11 23.98
CA ASN A 523 23.56 -20.87 25.42
C ASN A 523 22.13 -21.01 25.95
N GLN A 524 21.91 -21.99 26.83
CA GLN A 524 20.64 -22.13 27.55
C GLN A 524 20.38 -20.89 28.40
N ALA A 525 19.13 -20.41 28.43
CA ALA A 525 18.77 -19.14 29.06
C ALA A 525 19.33 -19.00 30.48
N GLY A 526 19.11 -19.99 31.36
CA GLY A 526 19.62 -20.02 32.74
C GLY A 526 21.15 -20.08 32.91
N ARG A 527 21.94 -19.88 31.85
CA ARG A 527 23.41 -19.69 31.88
C ARG A 527 23.86 -18.52 31.00
N SER A 528 22.95 -17.58 30.71
CA SER A 528 23.21 -16.46 29.80
C SER A 528 23.75 -15.23 30.54
N GLU A 529 24.82 -14.65 30.02
CA GLU A 529 25.31 -13.33 30.46
C GLU A 529 24.45 -12.17 29.90
N TYR A 530 23.60 -12.44 28.92
CA TYR A 530 22.79 -11.42 28.25
C TYR A 530 21.66 -10.92 29.16
N GLY A 531 21.69 -9.62 29.46
CA GLY A 531 20.81 -8.98 30.44
C GLY A 531 21.26 -9.13 31.89
N ALA A 532 22.31 -9.91 32.19
CA ALA A 532 22.75 -10.16 33.57
C ALA A 532 23.40 -8.94 34.26
N SER A 533 23.87 -7.95 33.48
CA SER A 533 24.35 -6.66 34.01
C SER A 533 23.26 -5.87 34.74
N PHE A 534 21.99 -6.12 34.43
CA PHE A 534 20.86 -5.50 35.11
C PHE A 534 20.64 -6.03 36.53
N TYR A 535 21.11 -7.24 36.87
CA TYR A 535 20.84 -7.87 38.16
C TYR A 535 21.42 -7.06 39.36
N PRO A 536 22.72 -6.66 39.37
CA PRO A 536 23.24 -5.79 40.42
C PRO A 536 22.65 -4.37 40.36
N VAL A 537 22.30 -3.84 39.17
CA VAL A 537 21.63 -2.55 39.01
C VAL A 537 20.27 -2.54 39.72
N LEU A 538 19.44 -3.57 39.46
CA LEU A 538 18.14 -3.74 40.10
C LEU A 538 18.27 -3.84 41.63
N LEU A 539 19.16 -4.72 42.10
CA LEU A 539 19.31 -5.04 43.52
C LEU A 539 19.96 -3.94 44.35
N ASN A 540 20.96 -3.25 43.81
CA ASN A 540 21.83 -2.34 44.57
C ASN A 540 21.62 -0.86 44.25
N ASP A 541 21.02 -0.51 43.10
CA ASP A 541 20.79 0.89 42.70
C ASP A 541 19.29 1.21 42.62
N LEU A 542 18.52 0.45 41.83
CA LEU A 542 17.11 0.76 41.54
C LEU A 542 16.21 0.53 42.75
N ILE A 543 16.29 -0.62 43.44
CA ILE A 543 15.49 -0.88 44.65
C ILE A 543 15.77 0.19 45.73
N PRO A 544 17.04 0.49 46.10
CA PRO A 544 17.33 1.57 47.05
C PRO A 544 16.87 2.96 46.59
N TYR A 545 16.98 3.29 45.29
CA TYR A 545 16.47 4.55 44.76
C TYR A 545 14.94 4.66 44.94
N ILE A 546 14.20 3.61 44.57
CA ILE A 546 12.74 3.57 44.68
C ILE A 546 12.31 3.64 46.16
N ASP A 547 12.95 2.88 47.04
CA ASP A 547 12.66 2.88 48.48
C ASP A 547 13.00 4.20 49.19
N ALA A 548 13.96 4.99 48.66
CA ALA A 548 14.31 6.31 49.16
C ALA A 548 13.41 7.45 48.62
N ASN A 549 12.98 7.37 47.36
CA ASN A 549 12.26 8.46 46.68
C ASN A 549 10.74 8.29 46.64
N PHE A 550 10.22 7.08 46.90
CA PHE A 550 8.80 6.77 46.94
C PHE A 550 8.35 6.27 48.32
N ARG A 551 7.05 6.37 48.62
CA ARG A 551 6.46 5.87 49.87
C ARG A 551 6.27 4.36 49.79
N THR A 552 7.36 3.60 49.76
CA THR A 552 7.32 2.13 49.69
C THR A 552 7.23 1.46 51.06
N LYS A 553 6.86 0.19 51.08
CA LYS A 553 7.18 -0.76 52.15
C LYS A 553 8.38 -1.59 51.67
N THR A 554 9.43 -1.68 52.47
CA THR A 554 10.77 -2.10 52.01
C THR A 554 11.10 -3.57 52.31
N ASP A 555 10.22 -4.27 53.02
CA ASP A 555 10.36 -5.68 53.38
C ASP A 555 9.94 -6.62 52.25
N ARG A 556 10.45 -7.86 52.26
CA ARG A 556 10.22 -8.88 51.23
C ARG A 556 8.75 -9.22 50.99
N ASP A 557 7.93 -9.20 52.03
CA ASP A 557 6.52 -9.55 51.93
C ASP A 557 5.72 -8.48 51.17
N ASN A 558 6.30 -7.30 50.96
CA ASN A 558 5.74 -6.20 50.19
C ASN A 558 6.52 -5.91 48.88
N ARG A 559 7.39 -6.83 48.42
CA ARG A 559 8.14 -6.72 47.16
C ARG A 559 7.90 -7.92 46.24
N ALA A 560 7.36 -7.64 45.05
CA ALA A 560 7.10 -8.60 43.98
C ALA A 560 8.03 -8.38 42.79
N MET A 561 8.30 -9.41 42.01
CA MET A 561 8.93 -9.30 40.69
C MET A 561 8.16 -10.14 39.67
N ALA A 562 7.93 -9.57 38.50
CA ALA A 562 7.37 -10.30 37.36
C ALA A 562 8.01 -9.84 36.04
N GLY A 563 7.91 -10.66 35.01
CA GLY A 563 8.33 -10.24 33.68
C GLY A 563 7.85 -11.14 32.55
N LEU A 564 7.86 -10.57 31.35
CA LEU A 564 7.47 -11.27 30.13
C LEU A 564 8.69 -11.81 29.37
N SER A 565 8.55 -12.93 28.67
CA SER A 565 9.61 -13.50 27.81
C SER A 565 10.97 -13.57 28.52
N TRP A 566 12.00 -12.90 28.00
CA TRP A 566 13.33 -12.82 28.63
C TRP A 566 13.30 -12.15 30.02
N GLY A 567 12.46 -11.14 30.25
CA GLY A 567 12.22 -10.57 31.58
C GLY A 567 11.59 -11.54 32.57
N GLY A 568 10.88 -12.57 32.10
CA GLY A 568 10.42 -13.70 32.92
C GLY A 568 11.58 -14.60 33.37
N HIS A 569 12.58 -14.82 32.51
CA HIS A 569 13.82 -15.48 32.89
C HIS A 569 14.66 -14.62 33.86
N GLN A 570 14.81 -13.30 33.61
CA GLN A 570 15.45 -12.38 34.55
C GLN A 570 14.74 -12.37 35.92
N THR A 571 13.41 -12.50 35.93
CA THR A 571 12.61 -12.61 37.16
C THR A 571 12.97 -13.85 37.96
N PHE A 572 13.09 -15.01 37.32
CA PHE A 572 13.53 -16.24 38.01
C PHE A 572 14.97 -16.09 38.53
N ASP A 573 15.89 -15.65 37.67
CA ASP A 573 17.31 -15.48 38.03
C ASP A 573 17.53 -14.55 39.21
N VAL A 574 16.82 -13.41 39.26
CA VAL A 574 16.94 -12.44 40.36
C VAL A 574 16.14 -12.89 41.58
N ALA A 575 14.86 -13.21 41.44
CA ALA A 575 13.98 -13.42 42.60
C ALA A 575 14.27 -14.74 43.33
N LEU A 576 14.55 -15.83 42.61
CA LEU A 576 14.83 -17.15 43.23
C LEU A 576 16.18 -17.18 43.94
N THR A 577 17.15 -16.38 43.50
CA THR A 577 18.46 -16.22 44.17
C THR A 577 18.44 -15.16 45.29
N ASN A 578 17.37 -14.36 45.40
CA ASN A 578 17.19 -13.29 46.39
C ASN A 578 15.83 -13.41 47.13
N LEU A 579 15.49 -14.61 47.60
CA LEU A 579 14.27 -14.85 48.38
C LEU A 579 14.23 -14.09 49.71
N ASP A 580 15.34 -13.51 50.16
CA ASP A 580 15.42 -12.55 51.28
C ASP A 580 14.79 -11.18 50.94
N LYS A 581 14.68 -10.83 49.65
CA LYS A 581 14.16 -9.53 49.15
C LYS A 581 12.81 -9.61 48.46
N PHE A 582 12.44 -10.78 47.93
CA PHE A 582 11.20 -11.00 47.18
C PHE A 582 10.37 -12.14 47.76
N ALA A 583 9.04 -12.03 47.68
CA ALA A 583 8.11 -13.07 48.12
C ALA A 583 7.00 -13.40 47.10
N TRP A 584 6.94 -12.69 45.97
CA TRP A 584 5.92 -12.87 44.92
C TRP A 584 6.60 -12.87 43.56
N ILE A 585 6.37 -13.93 42.76
CA ILE A 585 7.14 -14.21 41.55
C ILE A 585 6.18 -14.54 40.39
N GLY A 586 6.26 -13.81 39.29
CA GLY A 586 5.40 -14.01 38.11
C GLY A 586 6.17 -14.10 36.80
N THR A 587 5.82 -15.03 35.91
CA THR A 587 6.41 -15.10 34.56
C THR A 587 5.34 -15.22 33.49
N PHE A 588 5.41 -14.38 32.45
CA PHE A 588 4.45 -14.38 31.35
C PHE A 588 5.18 -14.78 30.05
N SER A 589 4.88 -15.95 29.51
CA SER A 589 5.65 -16.60 28.45
C SER A 589 7.15 -16.64 28.74
N GLY A 590 7.55 -16.89 29.99
CA GLY A 590 8.94 -16.76 30.45
C GLY A 590 9.90 -17.63 29.62
N ALA A 591 10.98 -17.05 29.11
CA ALA A 591 11.96 -17.67 28.21
C ALA A 591 12.88 -18.70 28.90
N ILE A 592 12.28 -19.60 29.67
CA ILE A 592 12.92 -20.52 30.60
C ILE A 592 13.05 -21.88 29.90
N PHE A 593 14.12 -22.05 29.13
CA PHE A 593 14.33 -23.25 28.32
C PHE A 593 15.28 -24.25 29.01
N GLY A 594 14.87 -25.53 29.07
CA GLY A 594 15.73 -26.61 29.56
C GLY A 594 16.00 -26.62 31.07
N LEU A 595 15.19 -25.93 31.86
CA LEU A 595 15.33 -25.85 33.32
C LEU A 595 15.09 -27.21 34.00
N ASP A 596 16.11 -27.78 34.64
CA ASP A 596 15.92 -28.88 35.59
C ASP A 596 15.53 -28.31 36.96
N VAL A 597 14.23 -28.37 37.27
CA VAL A 597 13.66 -27.89 38.54
C VAL A 597 14.25 -28.55 39.79
N LYS A 598 14.95 -29.69 39.67
CA LYS A 598 15.59 -30.37 40.81
C LYS A 598 16.93 -29.74 41.22
N THR A 599 17.63 -29.13 40.26
CA THR A 599 19.00 -28.62 40.44
C THR A 599 19.14 -27.12 40.17
N ALA A 600 18.13 -26.50 39.55
CA ALA A 600 18.09 -25.07 39.27
C ALA A 600 18.31 -24.19 40.51
N TYR A 601 18.99 -23.06 40.30
CA TYR A 601 19.23 -22.01 41.31
C TYR A 601 19.77 -22.58 42.63
N ASP A 602 20.88 -23.32 42.54
CA ASP A 602 21.55 -24.02 43.64
C ASP A 602 20.62 -24.91 44.48
N GLY A 603 19.60 -25.48 43.84
CA GLY A 603 18.62 -26.37 44.47
C GLY A 603 17.53 -25.64 45.26
N VAL A 604 17.17 -24.40 44.90
CA VAL A 604 16.14 -23.59 45.59
C VAL A 604 14.80 -24.31 45.83
N PHE A 605 14.44 -25.25 44.94
CA PHE A 605 13.22 -26.04 45.00
C PHE A 605 13.36 -27.38 45.76
N ALA A 606 14.56 -27.74 46.23
CA ALA A 606 14.82 -29.03 46.86
C ALA A 606 14.11 -29.20 48.23
N ASN A 607 13.76 -28.11 48.89
CA ASN A 607 12.98 -28.09 50.13
C ASN A 607 11.66 -27.32 49.93
N ALA A 608 10.63 -28.01 49.43
CA ALA A 608 9.36 -27.38 49.09
C ALA A 608 8.65 -26.72 50.30
N ASP A 609 8.76 -27.29 51.50
CA ASP A 609 8.18 -26.71 52.71
C ASP A 609 8.84 -25.39 53.12
N GLU A 610 10.12 -25.21 52.83
CA GLU A 610 10.83 -23.95 53.06
C GLU A 610 10.55 -22.95 51.94
N PHE A 611 10.55 -23.40 50.68
CA PHE A 611 10.19 -22.57 49.54
C PHE A 611 8.77 -21.98 49.69
N ASN A 612 7.78 -22.84 49.95
CA ASN A 612 6.37 -22.47 50.11
C ASN A 612 6.08 -21.61 51.36
N LYS A 613 7.05 -21.45 52.28
CA LYS A 613 6.98 -20.49 53.41
C LYS A 613 7.61 -19.14 53.07
N LYS A 614 8.56 -19.11 52.12
CA LYS A 614 9.22 -17.89 51.65
C LYS A 614 8.41 -17.24 50.52
N VAL A 615 7.99 -18.00 49.53
CA VAL A 615 7.25 -17.49 48.36
C VAL A 615 5.75 -17.61 48.62
N HIS A 616 5.11 -16.45 48.78
CA HIS A 616 3.66 -16.34 49.06
C HIS A 616 2.83 -16.59 47.80
N TYR A 617 3.36 -16.24 46.63
CA TYR A 617 2.73 -16.52 45.33
C TYR A 617 3.77 -16.74 44.23
N MET A 618 3.62 -17.83 43.49
CA MET A 618 4.39 -18.12 42.27
C MET A 618 3.42 -18.41 41.14
N TYR A 619 3.58 -17.73 40.01
CA TYR A 619 2.62 -17.76 38.91
C TYR A 619 3.27 -17.82 37.54
N MET A 620 2.75 -18.66 36.65
CA MET A 620 3.25 -18.82 35.27
C MET A 620 2.11 -18.80 34.24
N ASN A 621 2.14 -17.83 33.32
CA ASN A 621 1.19 -17.70 32.22
C ASN A 621 1.91 -17.90 30.87
N TRP A 622 1.21 -18.39 29.84
CA TRP A 622 1.67 -18.40 28.45
C TRP A 622 0.48 -18.38 27.47
N GLY A 623 0.72 -18.17 26.17
CA GLY A 623 -0.31 -18.21 25.13
C GLY A 623 -0.58 -19.63 24.63
N SER A 624 -1.80 -19.95 24.17
CA SER A 624 -2.13 -21.26 23.59
C SER A 624 -1.32 -21.57 22.33
N ASP A 625 -0.98 -20.51 21.58
CA ASP A 625 -0.33 -20.58 20.27
C ASP A 625 1.13 -20.07 20.37
N ASP A 626 1.64 -19.94 21.59
CA ASP A 626 2.99 -19.46 21.91
C ASP A 626 4.04 -20.56 21.67
N PHE A 627 5.20 -20.17 21.14
CA PHE A 627 6.35 -21.09 21.00
C PHE A 627 7.02 -21.38 22.35
N VAL A 628 6.75 -20.55 23.38
CA VAL A 628 7.11 -20.78 24.77
C VAL A 628 5.95 -21.43 25.50
N ASN A 629 6.18 -22.63 26.03
CA ASN A 629 5.20 -23.36 26.82
C ASN A 629 5.81 -23.74 28.18
N SER A 630 5.20 -23.26 29.28
CA SER A 630 5.71 -23.48 30.64
C SER A 630 5.09 -24.70 31.35
N GLN A 631 4.21 -25.47 30.70
CA GLN A 631 3.48 -26.57 31.33
C GLN A 631 4.42 -27.60 31.99
N SER A 632 5.50 -27.99 31.31
CA SER A 632 6.45 -28.98 31.83
C SER A 632 7.21 -28.49 33.08
N ILE A 633 7.46 -27.19 33.18
CA ILE A 633 8.07 -26.55 34.36
C ILE A 633 7.08 -26.55 35.51
N VAL A 634 5.84 -26.12 35.24
CA VAL A 634 4.74 -26.11 36.21
C VAL A 634 4.48 -27.51 36.77
N ASP A 635 4.44 -28.53 35.91
CA ASP A 635 4.24 -29.93 36.33
C ASP A 635 5.43 -30.44 37.14
N GLY A 636 6.67 -30.12 36.75
CA GLY A 636 7.88 -30.47 37.49
C GLY A 636 7.93 -29.83 38.89
N LEU A 637 7.57 -28.55 38.99
CA LEU A 637 7.47 -27.82 40.27
C LEU A 637 6.39 -28.46 41.17
N ARG A 638 5.20 -28.74 40.62
CA ARG A 638 4.11 -29.40 41.37
C ARG A 638 4.48 -30.81 41.82
N GLN A 639 5.25 -31.57 41.03
CA GLN A 639 5.79 -32.89 41.42
C GLN A 639 6.78 -32.81 42.59
N LEU A 640 7.50 -31.70 42.73
CA LEU A 640 8.35 -31.42 43.91
C LEU A 640 7.57 -30.91 45.12
N GLY A 641 6.26 -30.66 45.00
CA GLY A 641 5.43 -30.07 46.06
C GLY A 641 5.50 -28.54 46.11
N ILE A 642 6.10 -27.89 45.12
CA ILE A 642 6.14 -26.42 45.02
C ILE A 642 4.74 -25.91 44.62
N LYS A 643 4.25 -24.92 45.35
CA LYS A 643 3.00 -24.22 45.02
C LYS A 643 3.26 -23.25 43.87
N VAL A 644 2.65 -23.52 42.73
CA VAL A 644 2.68 -22.66 41.54
C VAL A 644 1.33 -22.67 40.85
N ASP A 645 0.75 -21.48 40.67
CA ASP A 645 -0.47 -21.25 39.89
C ASP A 645 -0.10 -20.98 38.43
N SER A 646 -1.05 -21.24 37.52
CA SER A 646 -0.77 -21.18 36.10
C SER A 646 -2.02 -20.96 35.25
N SER A 647 -1.90 -20.23 34.15
CA SER A 647 -2.98 -20.08 33.16
C SER A 647 -2.47 -20.06 31.72
N VAL A 648 -3.40 -20.24 30.78
CA VAL A 648 -3.11 -20.23 29.34
C VAL A 648 -4.04 -19.23 28.65
N SER A 649 -3.47 -18.16 28.11
CA SER A 649 -4.20 -17.18 27.30
C SER A 649 -4.62 -17.83 25.98
N GLN A 650 -5.93 -18.01 25.78
CA GLN A 650 -6.46 -18.70 24.60
C GLN A 650 -6.45 -17.81 23.36
N GLY A 651 -6.02 -18.35 22.23
CA GLY A 651 -6.02 -17.70 20.91
C GLY A 651 -4.97 -16.61 20.76
N THR A 652 -3.88 -16.68 21.53
CA THR A 652 -2.75 -15.72 21.49
C THR A 652 -1.42 -16.45 21.49
N GLY A 653 -0.43 -15.89 20.81
CA GLY A 653 0.95 -16.36 20.78
C GLY A 653 1.88 -15.59 21.71
N HIS A 654 3.13 -15.41 21.27
CA HIS A 654 4.17 -14.69 22.00
C HIS A 654 4.05 -13.17 21.84
N GLU A 655 2.95 -12.61 22.31
CA GLU A 655 2.50 -11.26 21.99
C GLU A 655 1.84 -10.54 23.19
N PHE A 656 1.65 -9.22 23.08
CA PHE A 656 1.27 -8.39 24.22
C PHE A 656 -0.08 -8.74 24.85
N LEU A 657 -1.05 -9.31 24.12
CA LEU A 657 -2.32 -9.70 24.73
C LEU A 657 -2.15 -10.85 25.73
N THR A 658 -1.27 -11.82 25.46
CA THR A 658 -0.86 -12.86 26.42
C THR A 658 -0.36 -12.20 27.71
N TRP A 659 0.53 -11.22 27.60
CA TRP A 659 1.17 -10.58 28.76
C TRP A 659 0.25 -9.61 29.50
N ARG A 660 -0.67 -8.95 28.81
CA ARG A 660 -1.76 -8.15 29.42
C ARG A 660 -2.68 -9.05 30.27
N ARG A 661 -3.12 -10.19 29.72
CA ARG A 661 -3.95 -11.17 30.44
C ARG A 661 -3.18 -11.77 31.63
N GLY A 662 -1.92 -12.16 31.41
CA GLY A 662 -1.01 -12.64 32.46
C GLY A 662 -0.84 -11.65 33.62
N LEU A 663 -0.65 -10.36 33.34
CA LEU A 663 -0.59 -9.31 34.37
C LEU A 663 -1.93 -9.15 35.11
N HIS A 664 -3.05 -9.11 34.39
CA HIS A 664 -4.39 -8.97 34.94
C HIS A 664 -4.78 -10.12 35.90
N GLU A 665 -4.36 -11.35 35.59
CA GLU A 665 -4.58 -12.51 36.46
C GLU A 665 -3.57 -12.57 37.64
N PHE A 666 -2.39 -11.97 37.51
CA PHE A 666 -1.36 -11.97 38.56
C PHE A 666 -1.61 -10.95 39.68
N ILE A 667 -1.92 -9.69 39.33
CA ILE A 667 -2.04 -8.60 40.30
C ILE A 667 -3.12 -8.74 41.39
N PRO A 668 -4.25 -9.47 41.20
CA PRO A 668 -5.24 -9.68 42.25
C PRO A 668 -4.74 -10.58 43.38
N HIS A 669 -3.65 -11.32 43.20
CA HIS A 669 -3.10 -12.21 44.22
C HIS A 669 -2.01 -11.54 45.07
N LEU A 670 -1.44 -10.42 44.59
CA LEU A 670 -0.29 -9.78 45.22
C LEU A 670 -0.62 -9.11 46.56
N PHE A 671 0.27 -9.33 47.53
CA PHE A 671 0.29 -8.64 48.83
C PHE A 671 -0.97 -8.85 49.70
N LYS A 672 -1.71 -9.94 49.45
CA LYS A 672 -2.84 -10.40 50.27
C LYS A 672 -2.39 -11.54 51.19
N LYS A 673 -2.92 -11.62 52.41
CA LYS A 673 -2.60 -12.67 53.38
C LYS A 673 -3.74 -13.69 53.47
#